data_AF-A0A078I0A6-F1
#
_entry.id   AF-A0A078I0A6-F1
#
_cell.length_a   1.000
_cell.length_b   1.000
_cell.length_c   1.000
_cell.angle_alpha   90.00
_cell.angle_beta   90.00
_cell.angle_gamma   90.00
#
_symmetry.space_group_name_H-M   'P 1'
#
loop_
_entity.id
_entity.type
_entity.pdbx_description
1 polymer ?
#
loop_
_entity_poly.entity_id
_entity_poly.type
_entity_poly.pdbx_seq_one_letter_code
_entity_poly.pdbx_strand_id
1 'polypeptide(L)'
;MVATSVVASTKKTIKIPLNCKDTTQKCPLNYPSRFKPAISSSETCPDYFKWIHQDLKVWQETGITRETLERAKPNAHFRLVIKSGRLYLHQYDKCYQTRDVFTIWGILQLLKMYPGQVPDLELLFLCHDQPGIWKKDFRREGPNSTWPPPPLFHYCSHRDAYDIVFPDWSFWGWPEVNVKEWTTLQVAIREANERVRWKDRVPYAHWKGNSYVSPERRNLMQCNFSDKYDPMVHLYEQDWEKERENGFKSSNLEDQCTHRYKIYIEGRAWSVSKKYILACDSMALLVKPEFFDFFGRSMVPMEHYWPIRPQESCRDLEFAVEWGNNNTEKAQEIGRRGSEYMMKRLEMKYVYDYMLYVLQGYGKLMRLNVTVPENATEVCSETMACPITDGGLIRQCMDDSLVTYPSVKAACDLPQPYGDDEIKRFLKSQESAERHVEKLTNDYWEVISARLGDGVNSFVELRFDDQKVKTSTKLDDTSPVWNERFSFNISDTEDLSNLVLEAYVYNKTSNGTRSCLGKIRILGTAFVPYSEAVGLHYPLEKEKWSVFSFGSTVRGELTLKVFVTDNPSVKIPTPNPIKKLASNTSHNLHNIPASEKTKPRLRKTQQPPQLQTLSPQPPQPQTLFSQPQTLSPQPHQPHTLSPQQQMSSPQPYGSPVLGGGVRARTTTTAHDLVEPMEYLFVKIVKACNLPTMDPTGSLDPYIEVKQGNFTATTTQFEKNKNPVWNEVFAFTKSDQQANFVDVIVMDKGVMKDNFVGSIRFDLNEIPTRVATDSPIAPEWYIVNHERGGEIMLSVWFGTQADEAFSDATYSDALNVVNKSSVRSKVYHSPRLWYLRVNVIEAQDLVIVPDRTRFSTKSVREYQVR
;
A
#
# COMPACT_ATOMS: atom_id res chain seq x y z
N MET A 1 7.69 -65.74 -15.98
CA MET A 1 9.14 -65.47 -16.11
C MET A 1 9.49 -65.49 -17.59
N VAL A 2 10.07 -64.41 -18.13
CA VAL A 2 10.88 -64.44 -19.37
C VAL A 2 12.02 -63.45 -19.12
N ALA A 3 13.27 -63.92 -19.18
CA ALA A 3 14.44 -63.11 -18.87
C ALA A 3 15.12 -62.66 -20.17
N THR A 4 14.89 -61.41 -20.59
CA THR A 4 15.66 -60.76 -21.65
C THR A 4 16.94 -60.15 -21.06
N SER A 5 18.06 -60.86 -21.23
CA SER A 5 19.39 -60.41 -20.78
C SER A 5 19.89 -59.24 -21.62
N VAL A 6 19.65 -58.01 -21.16
CA VAL A 6 20.29 -56.81 -21.74
C VAL A 6 21.78 -56.85 -21.44
N VAL A 7 22.59 -57.11 -22.46
CA VAL A 7 24.05 -57.16 -22.35
C VAL A 7 24.57 -55.78 -21.92
N ALA A 8 25.18 -55.72 -20.74
CA ALA A 8 25.71 -54.49 -20.17
C ALA A 8 26.96 -54.01 -20.92
N SER A 9 26.76 -53.21 -21.98
CA SER A 9 27.85 -52.50 -22.65
C SER A 9 28.41 -51.41 -21.72
N THR A 10 29.52 -51.72 -21.03
CA THR A 10 30.19 -50.82 -20.08
C THR A 10 30.92 -49.66 -20.76
N LYS A 11 30.16 -48.76 -21.38
CA LYS A 11 30.66 -47.42 -21.74
C LYS A 11 31.06 -46.71 -20.44
N LYS A 12 32.32 -46.26 -20.34
CA LYS A 12 32.81 -45.52 -19.16
C LYS A 12 31.98 -44.25 -18.97
N THR A 13 31.26 -44.15 -17.86
CA THR A 13 30.56 -42.92 -17.46
C THR A 13 31.59 -41.80 -17.25
N ILE A 14 31.49 -40.72 -18.02
CA ILE A 14 32.34 -39.55 -17.86
C ILE A 14 31.91 -38.83 -16.59
N LYS A 15 32.75 -38.84 -15.56
CA LYS A 15 32.56 -38.07 -14.34
C LYS A 15 33.15 -36.66 -14.50
N ILE A 16 32.40 -35.65 -14.08
CA ILE A 16 32.74 -34.22 -14.10
C ILE A 16 32.62 -33.64 -12.67
N PRO A 17 33.42 -34.12 -11.69
CA PRO A 17 33.40 -33.58 -10.34
C PRO A 17 33.96 -32.16 -10.29
N LEU A 18 33.61 -31.41 -9.24
CA LEU A 18 34.22 -30.11 -8.93
C LEU A 18 35.73 -30.25 -8.69
N ASN A 19 36.56 -29.49 -9.42
CA ASN A 19 38.01 -29.52 -9.26
C ASN A 19 38.57 -28.31 -8.48
N CYS A 20 38.41 -28.31 -7.15
CA CYS A 20 38.94 -27.26 -6.27
C CYS A 20 40.42 -27.44 -5.86
N LYS A 21 41.20 -28.23 -6.60
CA LYS A 21 42.64 -28.43 -6.32
C LYS A 21 43.54 -27.40 -7.01
N ASP A 22 43.04 -26.72 -8.03
CA ASP A 22 43.78 -25.69 -8.77
C ASP A 22 43.48 -24.31 -8.19
N THR A 23 44.49 -23.66 -7.62
CA THR A 23 44.37 -22.36 -6.97
C THR A 23 44.24 -21.19 -7.96
N THR A 24 44.36 -21.42 -9.27
CA THR A 24 44.33 -20.34 -10.28
C THR A 24 42.94 -19.76 -10.57
N GLN A 25 41.86 -20.33 -10.01
CA GLN A 25 40.47 -19.92 -10.24
C GLN A 25 40.12 -19.81 -11.75
N LYS A 26 40.56 -20.78 -12.55
CA LYS A 26 40.28 -20.87 -13.99
C LYS A 26 39.36 -22.03 -14.32
N CYS A 27 38.59 -21.88 -15.40
CA CYS A 27 37.64 -22.89 -15.82
C CYS A 27 38.33 -24.11 -16.48
N PRO A 28 37.94 -25.35 -16.13
CA PRO A 28 38.63 -26.54 -16.62
C PRO A 28 38.47 -26.76 -18.13
N LEU A 29 39.58 -26.98 -18.83
CA LEU A 29 39.59 -27.34 -20.26
C LEU A 29 39.19 -28.82 -20.51
N ASN A 30 38.91 -29.59 -19.47
CA ASN A 30 38.60 -31.03 -19.54
C ASN A 30 37.10 -31.36 -19.53
N TYR A 31 36.22 -30.37 -19.47
CA TYR A 31 34.78 -30.57 -19.63
C TYR A 31 34.49 -31.14 -21.04
N PRO A 32 33.63 -32.16 -21.19
CA PRO A 32 33.35 -32.76 -22.49
C PRO A 32 32.62 -31.76 -23.39
N SER A 33 33.22 -31.32 -24.48
CA SER A 33 32.61 -30.34 -25.40
C SER A 33 31.38 -30.86 -26.15
N ARG A 34 31.19 -32.19 -26.21
CA ARG A 34 30.02 -32.83 -26.81
C ARG A 34 29.77 -34.21 -26.20
N PHE A 35 28.52 -34.50 -25.85
CA PHE A 35 28.09 -35.85 -25.46
C PHE A 35 26.87 -36.30 -26.30
N LYS A 36 26.91 -37.53 -26.82
CA LYS A 36 25.74 -38.18 -27.42
C LYS A 36 25.14 -39.14 -26.37
N PRO A 37 23.86 -38.98 -25.98
CA PRO A 37 23.18 -39.94 -25.12
C PRO A 37 23.29 -41.37 -25.64
N ALA A 38 23.35 -42.33 -24.71
CA ALA A 38 23.41 -43.76 -25.03
C ALA A 38 22.01 -44.37 -25.23
N ILE A 39 20.97 -43.72 -24.69
CA ILE A 39 19.58 -44.14 -24.69
C ILE A 39 18.74 -43.03 -25.33
N SER A 40 17.99 -43.34 -26.39
CA SER A 40 16.97 -42.46 -26.94
C SER A 40 15.79 -42.32 -25.99
N SER A 41 15.16 -41.15 -25.93
CA SER A 41 13.85 -41.04 -25.28
C SER A 41 12.75 -41.62 -26.19
N SER A 42 11.62 -41.90 -25.57
CA SER A 42 10.32 -42.16 -26.19
C SER A 42 9.21 -41.65 -25.27
N GLU A 43 9.52 -40.63 -24.47
CA GLU A 43 8.73 -40.07 -23.39
C GLU A 43 8.49 -38.61 -23.75
N THR A 44 7.26 -38.27 -24.10
CA THR A 44 6.85 -36.90 -24.44
C THR A 44 7.04 -35.98 -23.23
N CYS A 45 7.57 -34.78 -23.44
CA CYS A 45 7.66 -33.80 -22.36
C CYS A 45 6.26 -33.41 -21.82
N PRO A 46 6.15 -33.06 -20.53
CA PRO A 46 4.94 -32.49 -19.94
C PRO A 46 4.31 -31.38 -20.78
N ASP A 47 2.97 -31.31 -20.81
CA ASP A 47 2.22 -30.38 -21.66
C ASP A 47 2.56 -28.89 -21.48
N TYR A 48 3.17 -28.49 -20.35
CA TYR A 48 3.63 -27.12 -20.17
C TYR A 48 4.79 -26.73 -21.11
N PHE A 49 5.52 -27.70 -21.69
CA PHE A 49 6.52 -27.44 -22.73
C PHE A 49 5.90 -26.87 -24.02
N LYS A 50 4.60 -27.10 -24.28
CA LYS A 50 3.88 -26.50 -25.41
C LYS A 50 3.93 -24.97 -25.39
N TRP A 51 4.06 -24.34 -24.21
CA TRP A 51 4.12 -22.88 -24.07
C TRP A 51 5.43 -22.27 -24.58
N ILE A 52 6.52 -23.03 -24.68
CA ILE A 52 7.80 -22.54 -25.26
C ILE A 52 7.55 -21.98 -26.67
N HIS A 53 6.74 -22.67 -27.47
CA HIS A 53 6.39 -22.23 -28.82
C HIS A 53 5.58 -20.93 -28.84
N GLN A 54 4.74 -20.70 -27.82
CA GLN A 54 3.86 -19.54 -27.70
C GLN A 54 4.59 -18.31 -27.17
N ASP A 55 5.50 -18.49 -26.22
CA ASP A 55 6.33 -17.39 -25.67
C ASP A 55 7.32 -16.90 -26.73
N LEU A 56 7.93 -17.82 -27.47
CA LEU A 56 8.85 -17.50 -28.57
C LEU A 56 8.15 -17.09 -29.88
N LYS A 57 6.81 -17.22 -29.98
CA LYS A 57 6.02 -16.92 -31.20
C LYS A 57 6.25 -15.49 -31.71
N VAL A 58 6.51 -14.56 -30.80
CA VAL A 58 6.64 -13.12 -31.09
C VAL A 58 7.89 -12.75 -31.92
N TRP A 59 8.94 -13.58 -31.94
CA TRP A 59 10.14 -13.37 -32.75
C TRP A 59 10.26 -14.32 -33.96
N GLN A 60 9.24 -15.12 -34.28
CA GLN A 60 9.33 -16.11 -35.38
C GLN A 60 9.48 -15.45 -36.77
N GLU A 61 8.82 -14.32 -37.00
CA GLU A 61 8.84 -13.58 -38.27
C GLU A 61 10.09 -12.70 -38.40
N THR A 62 10.45 -12.00 -37.33
CA THR A 62 11.50 -10.96 -37.30
C THR A 62 12.89 -11.48 -36.92
N GLY A 63 12.94 -12.58 -36.16
CA GLY A 63 14.13 -12.98 -35.42
C GLY A 63 14.55 -11.98 -34.33
N ILE A 64 15.74 -12.20 -33.80
CA ILE A 64 16.36 -11.42 -32.72
C ILE A 64 17.67 -10.85 -33.24
N THR A 65 17.64 -9.56 -33.61
CA THR A 65 18.82 -8.82 -34.08
C THR A 65 19.63 -8.26 -32.92
N ARG A 66 20.84 -7.74 -33.20
CA ARG A 66 21.69 -7.09 -32.19
C ARG A 66 20.97 -5.93 -31.51
N GLU A 67 20.37 -5.04 -32.30
CA GLU A 67 19.65 -3.84 -31.85
C GLU A 67 18.43 -4.22 -31.01
N THR A 68 17.77 -5.33 -31.37
CA THR A 68 16.62 -5.87 -30.63
C THR A 68 17.02 -6.47 -29.29
N LEU A 69 18.18 -7.13 -29.20
CA LEU A 69 18.72 -7.61 -27.92
C LEU A 69 19.19 -6.45 -27.03
N GLU A 70 19.94 -5.48 -27.56
CA GLU A 70 20.40 -4.33 -26.77
C GLU A 70 19.23 -3.48 -26.20
N ARG A 71 18.05 -3.47 -26.84
CA ARG A 71 16.83 -2.81 -26.30
C ARG A 71 16.33 -3.40 -24.97
N ALA A 72 16.68 -4.62 -24.60
CA ALA A 72 16.35 -5.20 -23.28
C ALA A 72 17.37 -4.84 -22.19
N LYS A 73 18.55 -4.30 -22.54
CA LYS A 73 19.62 -3.99 -21.59
C LYS A 73 19.21 -3.11 -20.41
N PRO A 74 18.37 -2.05 -20.56
CA PRO A 74 17.96 -1.20 -19.44
C PRO A 74 17.17 -1.94 -18.34
N ASN A 75 16.58 -3.09 -18.65
CA ASN A 75 15.83 -3.92 -17.71
C ASN A 75 16.60 -5.17 -17.25
N ALA A 76 17.82 -5.38 -17.76
CA ALA A 76 18.60 -6.59 -17.50
C ALA A 76 19.60 -6.38 -16.35
N HIS A 77 19.68 -7.34 -15.44
CA HIS A 77 20.67 -7.37 -14.36
C HIS A 77 22.00 -7.96 -14.82
N PHE A 78 21.98 -8.88 -15.78
CA PHE A 78 23.19 -9.44 -16.38
C PHE A 78 22.96 -9.89 -17.84
N ARG A 79 24.06 -9.87 -18.61
CA ARG A 79 24.20 -10.63 -19.86
C ARG A 79 24.93 -11.93 -19.62
N LEU A 80 24.39 -13.00 -20.15
CA LEU A 80 25.00 -14.33 -20.17
C LEU A 80 25.23 -14.72 -21.63
N VAL A 81 26.47 -15.07 -21.97
CA VAL A 81 26.87 -15.54 -23.30
C VAL A 81 27.29 -16.99 -23.19
N ILE A 82 26.71 -17.86 -24.01
CA ILE A 82 27.18 -19.24 -24.19
C ILE A 82 27.91 -19.28 -25.52
N LYS A 83 29.18 -19.71 -25.53
CA LYS A 83 29.99 -19.79 -26.75
C LYS A 83 30.88 -21.02 -26.72
N SER A 84 30.73 -21.89 -27.73
CA SER A 84 31.43 -23.19 -27.83
C SER A 84 31.30 -24.05 -26.56
N GLY A 85 30.12 -24.00 -25.92
CA GLY A 85 29.84 -24.72 -24.67
C GLY A 85 30.42 -24.10 -23.39
N ARG A 86 31.12 -22.96 -23.47
CA ARG A 86 31.64 -22.18 -22.33
C ARG A 86 30.70 -21.02 -22.02
N LEU A 87 30.64 -20.61 -20.75
CA LEU A 87 29.73 -19.56 -20.27
C LEU A 87 30.52 -18.31 -19.87
N TYR A 88 30.04 -17.15 -20.29
CA TYR A 88 30.60 -15.84 -19.98
C TYR A 88 29.52 -14.92 -19.41
N LEU A 89 29.86 -14.12 -18.39
CA LEU A 89 28.95 -13.28 -17.64
C LEU A 89 29.42 -11.82 -17.66
N HIS A 90 28.51 -10.90 -17.99
CA HIS A 90 28.70 -9.46 -17.83
C HIS A 90 27.55 -8.95 -16.97
N GLN A 91 27.80 -8.80 -15.66
CA GLN A 91 26.84 -8.24 -14.72
C GLN A 91 26.64 -6.73 -15.01
N TYR A 92 25.40 -6.27 -14.99
CA TYR A 92 25.03 -4.85 -15.13
C TYR A 92 24.58 -4.25 -13.80
N ASP A 93 23.84 -5.01 -12.99
CA ASP A 93 23.39 -4.62 -11.64
C ASP A 93 23.28 -5.86 -10.73
N LYS A 94 23.26 -5.67 -9.41
CA LYS A 94 23.18 -6.74 -8.42
C LYS A 94 21.75 -7.26 -8.29
N CYS A 95 21.55 -8.57 -8.42
CA CYS A 95 20.25 -9.16 -8.12
C CYS A 95 19.91 -9.15 -6.62
N TYR A 96 18.61 -9.12 -6.31
CA TYR A 96 18.15 -9.34 -4.94
C TYR A 96 18.46 -10.79 -4.52
N GLN A 97 19.20 -10.98 -3.42
CA GLN A 97 19.63 -12.31 -2.95
C GLN A 97 20.43 -13.11 -4.01
N THR A 98 20.72 -14.40 -3.78
CA THR A 98 21.46 -15.27 -4.72
C THR A 98 20.67 -15.66 -5.98
N ARG A 99 19.75 -14.81 -6.47
CA ARG A 99 18.89 -15.06 -7.64
C ARG A 99 19.69 -15.24 -8.92
N ASP A 100 20.69 -14.40 -9.17
CA ASP A 100 21.64 -14.57 -10.27
C ASP A 100 22.52 -15.81 -10.05
N VAL A 101 23.16 -15.92 -8.89
CA VAL A 101 24.06 -17.04 -8.53
C VAL A 101 23.45 -18.40 -8.86
N PHE A 102 22.25 -18.73 -8.37
CA PHE A 102 21.66 -20.05 -8.64
C PHE A 102 21.05 -20.19 -10.04
N THR A 103 20.67 -19.09 -10.71
CA THR A 103 20.31 -19.11 -12.14
C THR A 103 21.51 -19.44 -13.02
N ILE A 104 22.66 -18.82 -12.78
CA ILE A 104 23.92 -19.06 -13.49
C ILE A 104 24.43 -20.48 -13.18
N TRP A 105 24.40 -20.88 -11.91
CA TRP A 105 24.75 -22.23 -11.48
C TRP A 105 23.90 -23.29 -12.20
N GLY A 106 22.59 -23.07 -12.32
CA GLY A 106 21.68 -23.97 -13.02
C GLY A 106 21.98 -24.10 -14.51
N ILE A 107 22.34 -23.00 -15.18
CA ILE A 107 22.76 -23.02 -16.60
C ILE A 107 24.11 -23.75 -16.77
N LEU A 108 25.01 -23.66 -15.80
CA LEU A 108 26.23 -24.48 -15.79
C LEU A 108 25.94 -25.97 -15.59
N GLN A 109 24.99 -26.32 -14.72
CA GLN A 109 24.55 -27.71 -14.56
C GLN A 109 23.89 -28.25 -15.85
N LEU A 110 23.10 -27.41 -16.55
CA LEU A 110 22.56 -27.74 -17.86
C LEU A 110 23.65 -28.04 -18.89
N LEU A 111 24.71 -27.21 -18.94
CA LEU A 111 25.85 -27.42 -19.83
C LEU A 111 26.62 -28.71 -19.52
N LYS A 112 26.69 -29.12 -18.24
CA LYS A 112 27.24 -30.42 -17.83
C LYS A 112 26.31 -31.60 -18.16
N MET A 113 24.99 -31.42 -18.04
CA MET A 113 24.00 -32.47 -18.30
C MET A 113 23.82 -32.74 -19.80
N TYR A 114 23.84 -31.70 -20.64
CA TYR A 114 23.69 -31.78 -22.10
C TYR A 114 24.83 -31.10 -22.88
N PRO A 115 26.09 -31.57 -22.75
CA PRO A 115 27.24 -30.92 -23.37
C PRO A 115 27.17 -30.95 -24.89
N GLY A 116 27.34 -29.78 -25.51
CA GLY A 116 27.27 -29.60 -26.95
C GLY A 116 25.85 -29.70 -27.55
N GLN A 117 24.81 -29.56 -26.73
CA GLN A 117 23.40 -29.50 -27.19
C GLN A 117 22.73 -28.14 -26.97
N VAL A 118 23.23 -27.32 -26.05
CA VAL A 118 22.90 -25.88 -25.98
C VAL A 118 23.70 -25.15 -27.07
N PRO A 119 23.06 -24.33 -27.93
CA PRO A 119 23.77 -23.61 -28.99
C PRO A 119 24.59 -22.42 -28.44
N ASP A 120 25.37 -21.78 -29.30
CA ASP A 120 25.95 -20.47 -29.01
C ASP A 120 24.83 -19.42 -28.90
N LEU A 121 24.82 -18.63 -27.83
CA LEU A 121 23.71 -17.76 -27.43
C LEU A 121 24.17 -16.48 -26.75
N GLU A 122 23.36 -15.42 -26.84
CA GLU A 122 23.41 -14.27 -25.93
C GLU A 122 22.03 -14.06 -25.30
N LEU A 123 22.00 -14.01 -23.97
CA LEU A 123 20.81 -13.91 -23.13
C LEU A 123 20.91 -12.67 -22.25
N LEU A 124 19.77 -12.03 -21.98
CA LEU A 124 19.61 -10.98 -20.98
C LEU A 124 18.61 -11.46 -19.94
N PHE A 125 18.92 -11.29 -18.65
CA PHE A 125 18.09 -11.75 -17.54
C PHE A 125 17.67 -10.60 -16.62
N LEU A 126 16.45 -10.68 -16.11
CA LEU A 126 15.86 -9.80 -15.09
C LEU A 126 15.77 -10.52 -13.74
N CYS A 127 15.98 -9.80 -12.64
CA CYS A 127 15.95 -10.34 -11.27
C CYS A 127 14.93 -9.68 -10.33
N HIS A 128 14.30 -8.56 -10.69
CA HIS A 128 13.25 -7.92 -9.87
C HIS A 128 11.95 -8.72 -9.90
N ASP A 129 11.06 -8.54 -8.92
CA ASP A 129 9.85 -9.38 -8.79
C ASP A 129 8.89 -9.34 -9.99
N GLN A 130 8.81 -8.23 -10.72
CA GLN A 130 7.84 -8.02 -11.80
C GLN A 130 8.48 -8.10 -13.20
N PRO A 131 7.75 -8.59 -14.22
CA PRO A 131 8.20 -8.62 -15.62
C PRO A 131 8.59 -7.23 -16.16
N GLY A 132 9.53 -7.19 -17.11
CA GLY A 132 10.09 -5.96 -17.67
C GLY A 132 9.51 -5.53 -19.02
N ILE A 133 8.98 -6.45 -19.83
CA ILE A 133 8.63 -6.21 -21.24
C ILE A 133 7.11 -6.21 -21.44
N TRP A 134 6.44 -5.14 -21.01
CA TRP A 134 4.96 -5.05 -21.04
C TRP A 134 4.41 -4.78 -22.46
N LYS A 135 3.39 -5.54 -22.87
CA LYS A 135 2.84 -5.51 -24.24
C LYS A 135 2.35 -4.13 -24.68
N LYS A 136 1.81 -3.35 -23.75
CA LYS A 136 1.29 -1.98 -23.94
C LYS A 136 2.33 -1.01 -24.53
N ASP A 137 3.62 -1.27 -24.32
CA ASP A 137 4.72 -0.37 -24.70
C ASP A 137 5.25 -0.68 -26.12
N PHE A 138 4.79 -1.78 -26.74
CA PHE A 138 5.27 -2.25 -28.04
C PHE A 138 4.21 -2.14 -29.14
N ARG A 139 4.46 -1.26 -30.12
CA ARG A 139 3.56 -0.99 -31.25
C ARG A 139 4.11 -1.59 -32.53
N ARG A 140 3.26 -2.29 -33.30
CA ARG A 140 3.60 -2.87 -34.61
C ARG A 140 3.73 -1.83 -35.72
N GLU A 141 2.83 -0.86 -35.74
CA GLU A 141 2.64 0.07 -36.86
C GLU A 141 2.73 1.54 -36.43
N GLY A 142 2.98 2.41 -37.42
CA GLY A 142 3.19 3.85 -37.23
C GLY A 142 4.67 4.27 -37.30
N PRO A 143 4.96 5.59 -37.39
CA PRO A 143 6.32 6.10 -37.59
C PRO A 143 7.28 5.81 -36.42
N ASN A 144 6.74 5.58 -35.22
CA ASN A 144 7.50 5.19 -34.03
C ASN A 144 7.18 3.72 -33.66
N SER A 145 7.23 2.81 -34.63
CA SER A 145 7.09 1.37 -34.37
C SER A 145 8.23 0.89 -33.47
N THR A 146 7.88 0.13 -32.43
CA THR A 146 8.81 -0.44 -31.44
C THR A 146 8.91 -1.96 -31.55
N TRP A 147 8.38 -2.53 -32.64
CA TRP A 147 8.36 -3.97 -32.91
C TRP A 147 9.68 -4.46 -33.55
N PRO A 148 10.14 -5.70 -33.26
CA PRO A 148 9.63 -6.59 -32.21
C PRO A 148 9.98 -6.10 -30.79
N PRO A 149 9.24 -6.52 -29.76
CA PRO A 149 9.67 -6.34 -28.38
C PRO A 149 11.07 -6.95 -28.17
N PRO A 150 11.89 -6.41 -27.26
CA PRO A 150 13.19 -7.00 -26.98
C PRO A 150 13.04 -8.26 -26.12
N PRO A 151 13.85 -9.31 -26.33
CA PRO A 151 13.80 -10.51 -25.50
C PRO A 151 14.48 -10.26 -24.16
N LEU A 152 13.82 -10.69 -23.08
CA LEU A 152 14.32 -10.66 -21.71
C LEU A 152 13.87 -11.95 -21.03
N PHE A 153 14.80 -12.67 -20.39
CA PHE A 153 14.49 -13.88 -19.64
C PHE A 153 14.13 -13.52 -18.20
N HIS A 154 13.06 -14.15 -17.71
CA HIS A 154 12.53 -13.92 -16.36
C HIS A 154 11.93 -15.20 -15.78
N TYR A 155 11.88 -15.34 -14.45
CA TYR A 155 11.38 -16.55 -13.79
C TYR A 155 9.84 -16.63 -13.73
N CYS A 156 9.16 -15.52 -13.99
CA CYS A 156 7.71 -15.48 -14.22
C CYS A 156 7.36 -14.50 -15.34
N SER A 157 6.17 -14.62 -15.93
CA SER A 157 5.63 -13.60 -16.83
C SER A 157 4.15 -13.35 -16.52
N HIS A 158 3.56 -12.41 -17.23
CA HIS A 158 2.18 -11.98 -17.07
C HIS A 158 1.45 -12.07 -18.42
N ARG A 159 0.11 -12.23 -18.41
CA ARG A 159 -0.69 -12.30 -19.65
C ARG A 159 -0.47 -11.09 -20.58
N ASP A 160 -0.08 -9.94 -20.01
CA ASP A 160 0.17 -8.66 -20.67
C ASP A 160 1.68 -8.30 -20.75
N ALA A 161 2.58 -9.28 -20.66
CA ALA A 161 4.04 -9.14 -20.85
C ALA A 161 4.61 -10.09 -21.92
N TYR A 162 5.84 -9.82 -22.39
CA TYR A 162 6.58 -10.61 -23.39
C TYR A 162 7.83 -11.30 -22.83
N ASP A 163 8.12 -11.16 -21.53
CA ASP A 163 9.25 -11.80 -20.86
C ASP A 163 9.21 -13.32 -21.04
N ILE A 164 10.35 -13.90 -21.43
CA ILE A 164 10.53 -15.32 -21.72
C ILE A 164 10.67 -16.07 -20.40
N VAL A 165 9.72 -16.95 -20.10
CA VAL A 165 9.70 -17.65 -18.81
C VAL A 165 10.78 -18.73 -18.75
N PHE A 166 11.59 -18.67 -17.71
CA PHE A 166 12.67 -19.61 -17.38
C PHE A 166 12.44 -20.24 -16.00
N PRO A 167 13.00 -21.42 -15.68
CA PRO A 167 12.97 -21.93 -14.32
C PRO A 167 13.65 -21.00 -13.32
N ASP A 168 13.07 -20.90 -12.12
CA ASP A 168 13.54 -19.99 -11.09
C ASP A 168 14.77 -20.53 -10.34
N TRP A 169 15.52 -19.65 -9.68
CA TRP A 169 16.79 -20.00 -9.01
C TRP A 169 16.64 -21.08 -7.93
N SER A 170 15.48 -21.16 -7.25
CA SER A 170 15.27 -22.07 -6.12
C SER A 170 15.11 -23.54 -6.50
N PHE A 171 15.13 -23.88 -7.80
CA PHE A 171 15.30 -25.27 -8.23
C PHE A 171 16.67 -25.84 -7.82
N TRP A 172 17.70 -24.98 -7.72
CA TRP A 172 19.03 -25.33 -7.21
C TRP A 172 19.25 -24.91 -5.75
N GLY A 173 18.19 -24.47 -5.06
CA GLY A 173 18.21 -24.01 -3.67
C GLY A 173 18.12 -22.49 -3.51
N TRP A 174 17.75 -22.05 -2.30
CA TRP A 174 17.64 -20.63 -1.93
C TRP A 174 18.14 -20.44 -0.49
N PRO A 175 19.46 -20.22 -0.32
CA PRO A 175 20.14 -20.21 0.99
C PRO A 175 19.60 -19.23 2.03
N GLU A 176 19.19 -18.02 1.62
CA GLU A 176 18.76 -16.97 2.57
C GLU A 176 17.46 -17.30 3.32
N VAL A 177 16.72 -18.32 2.86
CA VAL A 177 15.51 -18.85 3.48
C VAL A 177 15.59 -20.36 3.76
N ASN A 178 16.81 -20.94 3.69
CA ASN A 178 17.11 -22.36 3.92
C ASN A 178 16.25 -23.35 3.09
N VAL A 179 15.91 -22.98 1.86
CA VAL A 179 15.18 -23.88 0.95
C VAL A 179 16.18 -24.73 0.16
N LYS A 180 16.09 -26.05 0.35
CA LYS A 180 16.93 -27.08 -0.28
C LYS A 180 16.75 -27.10 -1.81
N GLU A 181 17.68 -27.70 -2.53
CA GLU A 181 17.48 -27.97 -3.96
C GLU A 181 16.29 -28.93 -4.18
N TRP A 182 15.69 -28.85 -5.36
CA TRP A 182 14.34 -29.38 -5.58
C TRP A 182 14.24 -30.90 -5.49
N THR A 183 15.28 -31.66 -5.82
CA THR A 183 15.25 -33.14 -5.77
C THR A 183 15.15 -33.64 -4.32
N THR A 184 16.03 -33.13 -3.46
CA THR A 184 16.08 -33.38 -2.02
C THR A 184 14.81 -32.89 -1.33
N LEU A 185 14.28 -31.75 -1.76
CA LEU A 185 13.02 -31.21 -1.24
C LEU A 185 11.80 -32.02 -1.69
N GLN A 186 11.77 -32.56 -2.91
CA GLN A 186 10.73 -33.50 -3.37
C GLN A 186 10.73 -34.79 -2.54
N VAL A 187 11.90 -35.28 -2.12
CA VAL A 187 12.00 -36.44 -1.20
C VAL A 187 11.45 -36.07 0.18
N ALA A 188 11.95 -34.98 0.79
CA ALA A 188 11.52 -34.57 2.13
C ALA A 188 10.01 -34.27 2.23
N ILE A 189 9.43 -33.61 1.21
CA ILE A 189 7.98 -33.36 1.13
C ILE A 189 7.21 -34.67 0.94
N ARG A 190 7.70 -35.62 0.12
CA ARG A 190 7.05 -36.93 -0.05
C ARG A 190 7.00 -37.71 1.26
N GLU A 191 8.13 -37.81 1.96
CA GLU A 191 8.20 -38.44 3.28
C GLU A 191 7.27 -37.74 4.28
N ALA A 192 7.20 -36.39 4.26
CA ALA A 192 6.29 -35.64 5.12
C ALA A 192 4.81 -35.86 4.79
N ASN A 193 4.45 -36.02 3.52
CA ASN A 193 3.08 -36.33 3.10
C ASN A 193 2.60 -37.68 3.67
N GLU A 194 3.51 -38.64 3.85
CA GLU A 194 3.24 -39.98 4.38
C GLU A 194 3.14 -40.02 5.93
N ARG A 195 3.66 -39.02 6.65
CA ARG A 195 3.62 -38.95 8.13
C ARG A 195 2.20 -38.96 8.71
N VAL A 196 1.22 -38.41 8.00
CA VAL A 196 -0.19 -38.32 8.44
C VAL A 196 -1.11 -38.65 7.26
N ARG A 197 -1.92 -39.71 7.40
CA ARG A 197 -2.91 -40.11 6.38
C ARG A 197 -3.81 -38.93 6.05
N TRP A 198 -4.10 -38.69 4.77
CA TRP A 198 -4.83 -37.50 4.31
C TRP A 198 -6.12 -37.20 5.10
N LYS A 199 -6.93 -38.23 5.39
CA LYS A 199 -8.19 -38.09 6.13
C LYS A 199 -8.00 -37.71 7.61
N ASP A 200 -6.82 -37.92 8.19
CA ASP A 200 -6.48 -37.55 9.58
C ASP A 200 -5.80 -36.17 9.67
N ARG A 201 -5.45 -35.54 8.54
CA ARG A 201 -4.86 -34.19 8.51
C ARG A 201 -5.84 -33.14 9.00
N VAL A 202 -5.30 -32.04 9.53
CA VAL A 202 -6.05 -30.90 10.09
C VAL A 202 -7.07 -30.40 9.04
N PRO A 203 -8.37 -30.30 9.38
CA PRO A 203 -9.46 -30.11 8.41
C PRO A 203 -9.64 -28.65 7.94
N TYR A 204 -8.60 -27.83 8.03
CA TYR A 204 -8.62 -26.38 7.83
C TYR A 204 -7.62 -25.96 6.75
N ALA A 205 -7.81 -24.76 6.20
CA ALA A 205 -6.87 -24.19 5.24
C ALA A 205 -5.67 -23.56 5.96
N HIS A 206 -4.46 -23.85 5.50
CA HIS A 206 -3.23 -23.34 6.08
C HIS A 206 -2.50 -22.38 5.13
N TRP A 207 -2.12 -21.21 5.66
CA TRP A 207 -1.10 -20.35 5.07
C TRP A 207 -0.01 -20.00 6.09
N LYS A 208 1.25 -20.01 5.64
CA LYS A 208 2.36 -19.38 6.36
C LYS A 208 3.19 -18.55 5.38
N GLY A 209 3.46 -17.30 5.71
CA GLY A 209 4.22 -16.42 4.82
C GLY A 209 4.35 -14.99 5.32
N ASN A 210 5.29 -14.26 4.74
CA ASN A 210 5.44 -12.84 5.02
C ASN A 210 4.26 -12.08 4.41
N SER A 211 3.47 -11.36 5.22
CA SER A 211 2.31 -10.61 4.73
C SER A 211 2.69 -9.22 4.20
N TYR A 212 3.70 -8.59 4.80
CA TYR A 212 4.12 -7.22 4.51
C TYR A 212 4.58 -6.97 3.07
N VAL A 213 4.93 -8.03 2.30
CA VAL A 213 5.35 -7.90 0.90
C VAL A 213 4.26 -7.39 -0.05
N SER A 214 2.96 -7.52 0.28
CA SER A 214 1.87 -7.04 -0.59
C SER A 214 0.60 -6.61 0.15
N PRO A 215 -0.27 -5.78 -0.45
CA PRO A 215 -1.61 -5.51 0.08
C PRO A 215 -2.46 -6.79 0.20
N GLU A 216 -2.38 -7.69 -0.77
CA GLU A 216 -3.24 -8.87 -0.91
C GLU A 216 -3.02 -9.85 0.24
N ARG A 217 -1.77 -10.02 0.69
CA ARG A 217 -1.45 -10.87 1.86
C ARG A 217 -1.84 -10.22 3.19
N ARG A 218 -1.71 -8.90 3.33
CA ARG A 218 -2.23 -8.16 4.50
C ARG A 218 -3.76 -8.17 4.56
N ASN A 219 -4.43 -8.33 3.42
CA ASN A 219 -5.86 -8.58 3.36
C ASN A 219 -6.19 -10.04 3.71
N LEU A 220 -5.42 -11.02 3.24
CA LEU A 220 -5.58 -12.43 3.64
C LEU A 220 -5.52 -12.61 5.16
N MET A 221 -4.60 -11.92 5.87
CA MET A 221 -4.52 -11.97 7.35
C MET A 221 -5.78 -11.48 8.09
N GLN A 222 -6.75 -10.85 7.39
CA GLN A 222 -8.05 -10.48 7.96
C GLN A 222 -9.07 -11.63 7.92
N CYS A 223 -8.75 -12.74 7.25
CA CYS A 223 -9.59 -13.95 7.19
C CYS A 223 -9.41 -14.89 8.41
N ASN A 224 -8.77 -14.43 9.49
CA ASN A 224 -8.67 -15.20 10.72
C ASN A 224 -9.97 -15.04 11.52
N PHE A 225 -10.87 -16.01 11.39
CA PHE A 225 -12.20 -15.98 12.01
C PHE A 225 -12.12 -15.94 13.55
N SER A 226 -13.17 -15.41 14.19
CA SER A 226 -13.20 -15.06 15.62
C SER A 226 -12.82 -16.21 16.56
N ASP A 227 -12.03 -15.89 17.61
CA ASP A 227 -11.45 -16.82 18.61
C ASP A 227 -12.45 -17.73 19.36
N LYS A 228 -13.76 -17.53 19.17
CA LYS A 228 -14.83 -18.40 19.73
C LYS A 228 -15.16 -19.63 18.88
N TYR A 229 -14.65 -19.73 17.65
CA TYR A 229 -14.75 -20.91 16.80
C TYR A 229 -13.34 -21.26 16.27
N ASP A 230 -13.00 -22.55 16.14
CA ASP A 230 -11.74 -22.96 15.52
C ASP A 230 -11.76 -22.49 14.05
N PRO A 231 -10.91 -21.52 13.66
CA PRO A 231 -11.09 -20.81 12.40
C PRO A 231 -10.83 -21.77 11.23
N MET A 232 -11.73 -21.79 10.25
CA MET A 232 -11.61 -22.70 9.10
C MET A 232 -10.37 -22.42 8.22
N VAL A 233 -9.69 -21.30 8.48
CA VAL A 233 -8.52 -20.76 7.79
C VAL A 233 -7.48 -20.35 8.83
N HIS A 234 -6.43 -21.15 9.00
CA HIS A 234 -5.27 -20.94 9.88
C HIS A 234 -4.18 -20.15 9.13
N LEU A 235 -3.83 -18.97 9.65
CA LEU A 235 -2.91 -18.03 8.98
C LEU A 235 -1.75 -17.63 9.91
N TYR A 236 -0.52 -17.80 9.43
CA TYR A 236 0.69 -17.54 10.21
C TYR A 236 1.63 -16.56 9.49
N GLU A 237 2.03 -15.49 10.18
CA GLU A 237 3.04 -14.55 9.70
C GLU A 237 4.42 -15.23 9.64
N GLN A 238 5.20 -14.98 8.58
CA GLN A 238 6.57 -15.48 8.45
C GLN A 238 7.58 -14.32 8.45
N ASP A 239 8.17 -14.11 9.61
CA ASP A 239 9.32 -13.23 9.80
C ASP A 239 10.62 -13.99 9.45
N TRP A 240 11.26 -13.61 8.34
CA TRP A 240 12.47 -14.26 7.87
C TRP A 240 13.74 -13.86 8.64
N GLU A 241 13.74 -12.70 9.31
CA GLU A 241 14.88 -12.29 10.13
C GLU A 241 14.92 -13.14 11.41
N LYS A 242 13.75 -13.32 12.05
CA LYS A 242 13.59 -14.22 13.21
C LYS A 242 13.83 -15.70 12.88
N GLU A 243 13.44 -16.20 11.71
CA GLU A 243 13.79 -17.58 11.31
C GLU A 243 15.30 -17.75 11.18
N ARG A 244 15.98 -16.82 10.50
CA ARG A 244 17.44 -16.86 10.36
C ARG A 244 18.15 -16.88 11.73
N GLU A 245 17.70 -16.06 12.67
CA GLU A 245 18.20 -16.04 14.05
C GLU A 245 17.94 -17.36 14.81
N ASN A 246 16.79 -18.00 14.57
CA ASN A 246 16.44 -19.27 15.21
C ASN A 246 16.98 -20.52 14.49
N GLY A 247 17.61 -20.37 13.32
CA GLY A 247 18.12 -21.46 12.48
C GLY A 247 17.05 -22.15 11.64
N PHE A 248 16.05 -21.41 11.16
CA PHE A 248 14.97 -21.83 10.24
C PHE A 248 14.07 -22.97 10.75
N LYS A 249 14.12 -23.25 12.06
CA LYS A 249 13.46 -24.39 12.73
C LYS A 249 11.93 -24.41 12.59
N SER A 250 11.30 -23.30 12.21
CA SER A 250 9.84 -23.24 12.03
C SER A 250 9.41 -22.97 10.58
N SER A 251 10.35 -22.73 9.66
CA SER A 251 10.10 -22.42 8.24
C SER A 251 10.36 -23.56 7.25
N ASN A 252 10.80 -24.75 7.70
CA ASN A 252 10.86 -25.96 6.86
C ASN A 252 9.56 -26.15 6.07
N LEU A 253 9.65 -26.57 4.81
CA LEU A 253 8.50 -26.63 3.91
C LEU A 253 7.75 -27.96 4.02
N GLU A 254 8.49 -29.04 4.20
CA GLU A 254 7.99 -30.40 4.43
C GLU A 254 7.15 -30.50 5.72
N ASP A 255 7.56 -29.82 6.79
CA ASP A 255 6.86 -29.85 8.08
C ASP A 255 5.50 -29.13 8.06
N GLN A 256 5.21 -28.40 6.97
CA GLN A 256 3.93 -27.68 6.78
C GLN A 256 2.89 -28.48 5.96
N CYS A 257 3.12 -29.75 5.62
CA CYS A 257 2.17 -30.57 4.86
C CYS A 257 1.10 -31.28 5.72
N THR A 258 0.80 -30.71 6.90
CA THR A 258 -0.05 -31.28 7.97
C THR A 258 -1.56 -31.05 7.81
N HIS A 259 -1.98 -30.20 6.87
CA HIS A 259 -3.35 -29.75 6.68
C HIS A 259 -3.98 -30.32 5.40
N ARG A 260 -5.32 -30.45 5.37
CA ARG A 260 -6.05 -30.90 4.18
C ARG A 260 -6.03 -29.88 3.05
N TYR A 261 -5.98 -28.58 3.37
CA TYR A 261 -6.02 -27.48 2.40
C TYR A 261 -4.84 -26.53 2.61
N LYS A 262 -4.20 -26.06 1.52
CA LYS A 262 -3.01 -25.19 1.57
C LYS A 262 -3.20 -23.99 0.65
N ILE A 263 -3.07 -22.78 1.17
CA ILE A 263 -3.36 -21.55 0.42
C ILE A 263 -2.12 -21.12 -0.38
N TYR A 264 -2.32 -20.80 -1.66
CA TYR A 264 -1.38 -20.01 -2.46
C TYR A 264 -1.94 -18.61 -2.69
N ILE A 265 -1.09 -17.61 -2.47
CA ILE A 265 -1.35 -16.20 -2.77
C ILE A 265 -0.06 -15.52 -3.22
N GLU A 266 -0.18 -14.60 -4.16
CA GLU A 266 0.95 -13.89 -4.77
C GLU A 266 1.58 -12.88 -3.79
N GLY A 267 2.82 -12.47 -4.06
CA GLY A 267 3.56 -11.48 -3.27
C GLY A 267 3.54 -10.12 -3.97
N ARG A 268 4.73 -9.52 -4.18
CA ARG A 268 4.92 -8.36 -5.08
C ARG A 268 4.62 -8.68 -6.55
N ALA A 269 4.66 -9.97 -6.87
CA ALA A 269 4.30 -10.62 -8.13
C ALA A 269 4.11 -12.13 -7.82
N TRP A 270 4.39 -13.00 -8.80
CA TRP A 270 4.53 -14.45 -8.61
C TRP A 270 5.25 -14.84 -7.30
N SER A 271 4.84 -15.95 -6.66
CA SER A 271 5.51 -16.46 -5.47
C SER A 271 6.07 -17.88 -5.65
N VAL A 272 7.35 -18.02 -5.33
CA VAL A 272 8.13 -19.28 -5.35
C VAL A 272 7.43 -20.44 -4.64
N SER A 273 6.61 -20.14 -3.62
CA SER A 273 5.90 -21.13 -2.80
C SER A 273 4.91 -22.00 -3.56
N LYS A 274 4.48 -21.62 -4.78
CA LYS A 274 3.49 -22.35 -5.58
C LYS A 274 3.80 -23.84 -5.70
N LYS A 275 5.04 -24.18 -6.09
CA LYS A 275 5.46 -25.59 -6.28
C LYS A 275 5.51 -26.39 -4.98
N TYR A 276 5.88 -25.76 -3.86
CA TYR A 276 5.93 -26.42 -2.54
C TYR A 276 4.53 -26.64 -1.95
N ILE A 277 3.63 -25.66 -2.10
CA ILE A 277 2.23 -25.75 -1.69
C ILE A 277 1.51 -26.90 -2.39
N LEU A 278 1.70 -27.01 -3.71
CA LEU A 278 1.09 -28.06 -4.53
C LEU A 278 1.69 -29.45 -4.25
N ALA A 279 2.96 -29.52 -3.86
CA ALA A 279 3.64 -30.79 -3.55
C ALA A 279 3.20 -31.43 -2.21
N CYS A 280 2.51 -30.71 -1.33
CA CYS A 280 2.09 -31.20 0.00
C CYS A 280 0.95 -32.25 0.00
N ASP A 281 0.43 -32.71 -1.14
CA ASP A 281 -0.75 -33.61 -1.24
C ASP A 281 -2.07 -33.03 -0.63
N SER A 282 -2.02 -31.80 -0.12
CA SER A 282 -3.19 -31.01 0.28
C SER A 282 -3.93 -30.48 -0.95
N MET A 283 -5.24 -30.30 -0.86
CA MET A 283 -5.99 -29.55 -1.89
C MET A 283 -5.54 -28.09 -1.86
N ALA A 284 -4.78 -27.68 -2.87
CA ALA A 284 -4.23 -26.33 -2.93
C ALA A 284 -5.34 -25.33 -3.29
N LEU A 285 -5.50 -24.29 -2.47
CA LEU A 285 -6.45 -23.20 -2.65
C LEU A 285 -5.70 -22.02 -3.27
N LEU A 286 -5.79 -21.85 -4.59
CA LEU A 286 -5.08 -20.82 -5.33
C LEU A 286 -5.94 -19.56 -5.43
N VAL A 287 -5.58 -18.53 -4.65
CA VAL A 287 -6.01 -17.15 -4.91
C VAL A 287 -5.57 -16.79 -6.32
N LYS A 288 -6.53 -16.47 -7.19
CA LYS A 288 -6.35 -16.47 -8.64
C LYS A 288 -5.11 -15.65 -9.07
N PRO A 289 -4.06 -16.30 -9.60
CA PRO A 289 -2.81 -15.62 -9.91
C PRO A 289 -2.94 -14.75 -11.16
N GLU A 290 -2.28 -13.61 -11.16
CA GLU A 290 -2.00 -12.84 -12.38
C GLU A 290 -0.70 -13.31 -13.04
N PHE A 291 0.28 -13.77 -12.25
CA PHE A 291 1.61 -14.15 -12.74
C PHE A 291 1.81 -15.67 -12.88
N PHE A 292 2.45 -16.07 -13.97
CA PHE A 292 2.75 -17.47 -14.27
C PHE A 292 4.25 -17.75 -14.37
N ASP A 293 4.63 -18.87 -13.78
CA ASP A 293 5.86 -19.62 -14.00
C ASP A 293 5.73 -20.52 -15.25
N PHE A 294 6.79 -21.27 -15.56
CA PHE A 294 6.85 -22.07 -16.78
C PHE A 294 5.92 -23.30 -16.79
N PHE A 295 5.49 -23.79 -15.61
CA PHE A 295 4.71 -25.02 -15.48
C PHE A 295 3.22 -24.79 -15.22
N GLY A 296 2.86 -23.74 -14.48
CA GLY A 296 1.52 -23.54 -13.92
C GLY A 296 0.43 -23.27 -14.96
N ARG A 297 0.78 -22.77 -16.16
CA ARG A 297 -0.20 -22.49 -17.23
C ARG A 297 -0.96 -23.72 -17.72
N SER A 298 -0.37 -24.92 -17.63
CA SER A 298 -1.03 -26.17 -18.02
C SER A 298 -1.73 -26.89 -16.86
N MET A 299 -1.87 -26.25 -15.69
CA MET A 299 -2.67 -26.76 -14.58
C MET A 299 -4.15 -26.40 -14.75
N VAL A 300 -5.04 -27.30 -14.34
CA VAL A 300 -6.50 -27.15 -14.56
C VAL A 300 -7.23 -27.01 -13.21
N PRO A 301 -8.08 -25.98 -13.01
CA PRO A 301 -8.92 -25.85 -11.82
C PRO A 301 -9.87 -27.03 -11.64
N MET A 302 -10.21 -27.37 -10.40
CA MET A 302 -10.97 -28.58 -9.99
C MET A 302 -10.32 -29.92 -10.36
N GLU A 303 -9.17 -29.93 -11.05
CA GLU A 303 -8.37 -31.13 -11.27
C GLU A 303 -7.08 -31.09 -10.45
N HIS A 304 -6.34 -29.98 -10.50
CA HIS A 304 -5.02 -29.85 -9.87
C HIS A 304 -5.00 -28.90 -8.67
N TYR A 305 -6.03 -28.04 -8.55
CA TYR A 305 -6.18 -27.05 -7.49
C TYR A 305 -7.63 -26.55 -7.41
N TRP A 306 -7.98 -25.89 -6.31
CA TRP A 306 -9.25 -25.17 -6.14
C TRP A 306 -9.02 -23.66 -6.35
N PRO A 307 -9.76 -22.98 -7.25
CA PRO A 307 -9.61 -21.54 -7.47
C PRO A 307 -10.33 -20.73 -6.39
N ILE A 308 -9.76 -19.57 -6.03
CA ILE A 308 -10.29 -18.63 -5.02
C ILE A 308 -10.31 -17.21 -5.63
N ARG A 309 -11.44 -16.50 -5.54
CA ARG A 309 -11.54 -15.10 -6.01
C ARG A 309 -10.73 -14.16 -5.10
N PRO A 310 -9.85 -13.29 -5.64
CA PRO A 310 -9.06 -12.38 -4.80
C PRO A 310 -9.90 -11.42 -3.94
N GLN A 311 -11.02 -10.92 -4.48
CA GLN A 311 -11.85 -9.89 -3.84
C GLN A 311 -12.77 -10.43 -2.72
N GLU A 312 -13.17 -11.70 -2.79
CA GLU A 312 -14.04 -12.39 -1.80
C GLU A 312 -13.26 -13.47 -1.03
N SER A 313 -11.92 -13.33 -0.96
CA SER A 313 -11.01 -14.45 -0.65
C SER A 313 -11.30 -15.16 0.67
N CYS A 314 -11.64 -14.48 1.76
CA CYS A 314 -11.99 -15.14 3.03
C CYS A 314 -13.21 -16.07 2.89
N ARG A 315 -14.25 -15.59 2.23
CA ARG A 315 -15.55 -16.25 2.03
C ARG A 315 -15.47 -17.41 1.03
N ASP A 316 -14.61 -17.27 0.02
CA ASP A 316 -14.26 -18.33 -0.92
C ASP A 316 -13.40 -19.42 -0.26
N LEU A 317 -12.47 -19.06 0.64
CA LEU A 317 -11.64 -20.01 1.38
C LEU A 317 -12.46 -20.83 2.37
N GLU A 318 -13.32 -20.17 3.15
CA GLU A 318 -14.25 -20.83 4.07
C GLU A 318 -15.14 -21.84 3.34
N PHE A 319 -15.77 -21.43 2.23
CA PHE A 319 -16.54 -22.34 1.39
C PHE A 319 -15.70 -23.48 0.81
N ALA A 320 -14.46 -23.24 0.38
CA ALA A 320 -13.60 -24.29 -0.14
C ALA A 320 -13.25 -25.36 0.91
N VAL A 321 -13.14 -24.96 2.18
CA VAL A 321 -12.91 -25.87 3.32
C VAL A 321 -14.20 -26.60 3.72
N GLU A 322 -15.34 -25.92 3.79
CA GLU A 322 -16.66 -26.56 4.01
C GLU A 322 -16.99 -27.58 2.91
N TRP A 323 -16.91 -27.16 1.64
CA TRP A 323 -17.08 -28.05 0.49
C TRP A 323 -16.08 -29.20 0.55
N GLY A 324 -14.82 -28.91 0.85
CA GLY A 324 -13.73 -29.87 0.87
C GLY A 324 -13.88 -30.93 1.97
N ASN A 325 -14.38 -30.56 3.15
CA ASN A 325 -14.64 -31.49 4.24
C ASN A 325 -15.86 -32.37 3.91
N ASN A 326 -16.96 -31.76 3.46
CA ASN A 326 -18.17 -32.48 3.03
C ASN A 326 -17.97 -33.33 1.75
N ASN A 327 -16.94 -33.04 0.94
CA ASN A 327 -16.52 -33.80 -0.24
C ASN A 327 -15.11 -34.38 -0.08
N THR A 328 -14.76 -34.83 1.14
CA THR A 328 -13.43 -35.36 1.55
C THR A 328 -12.66 -36.11 0.44
N GLU A 329 -13.31 -37.03 -0.28
CA GLU A 329 -12.64 -37.87 -1.29
C GLU A 329 -12.34 -37.13 -2.61
N LYS A 330 -13.19 -36.16 -3.00
CA LYS A 330 -12.94 -35.29 -4.16
C LYS A 330 -11.82 -34.30 -3.84
N ALA A 331 -11.82 -33.74 -2.62
CA ALA A 331 -10.76 -32.86 -2.15
C ALA A 331 -9.40 -33.58 -2.10
N GLN A 332 -9.38 -34.82 -1.59
CA GLN A 332 -8.19 -35.67 -1.62
C GLN A 332 -7.71 -35.90 -3.06
N GLU A 333 -8.61 -36.21 -4.00
CA GLU A 333 -8.23 -36.45 -5.40
C GLU A 333 -7.64 -35.20 -6.09
N ILE A 334 -8.16 -33.99 -5.79
CA ILE A 334 -7.61 -32.72 -6.30
C ILE A 334 -6.20 -32.46 -5.74
N GLY A 335 -6.01 -32.64 -4.43
CA GLY A 335 -4.70 -32.51 -3.79
C GLY A 335 -3.68 -33.52 -4.33
N ARG A 336 -4.11 -34.77 -4.51
CA ARG A 336 -3.31 -35.86 -5.07
C ARG A 336 -2.87 -35.57 -6.51
N ARG A 337 -3.75 -35.07 -7.37
CA ARG A 337 -3.40 -34.69 -8.76
C ARG A 337 -2.48 -33.48 -8.83
N GLY A 338 -2.71 -32.47 -7.99
CA GLY A 338 -1.80 -31.31 -7.86
C GLY A 338 -0.39 -31.74 -7.44
N SER A 339 -0.30 -32.62 -6.44
CA SER A 339 0.95 -33.20 -5.94
C SER A 339 1.62 -34.11 -6.97
N GLU A 340 0.88 -34.99 -7.64
CA GLU A 340 1.43 -35.84 -8.72
C GLU A 340 1.99 -35.01 -9.89
N TYR A 341 1.38 -33.88 -10.24
CA TYR A 341 1.93 -32.97 -11.24
C TYR A 341 3.29 -32.42 -10.77
N MET A 342 3.40 -31.91 -9.54
CA MET A 342 4.68 -31.43 -9.00
C MET A 342 5.73 -32.54 -8.87
N MET A 343 5.33 -33.73 -8.41
CA MET A 343 6.25 -34.83 -8.10
C MET A 343 6.70 -35.63 -9.33
N LYS A 344 5.86 -35.73 -10.38
CA LYS A 344 6.12 -36.56 -11.57
C LYS A 344 6.35 -35.76 -12.86
N ARG A 345 5.81 -34.54 -12.98
CA ARG A 345 5.97 -33.69 -14.18
C ARG A 345 6.96 -32.55 -13.98
N LEU A 346 7.40 -32.25 -12.75
CA LEU A 346 8.34 -31.17 -12.45
C LEU A 346 9.67 -31.67 -11.84
N GLU A 347 10.01 -32.96 -11.98
CA GLU A 347 11.35 -33.49 -11.61
C GLU A 347 12.49 -32.68 -12.28
N MET A 348 13.67 -32.60 -11.65
CA MET A 348 14.81 -31.83 -12.18
C MET A 348 15.21 -32.20 -13.62
N LYS A 349 15.01 -33.45 -14.07
CA LYS A 349 15.19 -33.84 -15.48
C LYS A 349 14.34 -32.98 -16.43
N TYR A 350 13.08 -32.71 -16.07
CA TYR A 350 12.16 -31.89 -16.86
C TYR A 350 12.43 -30.39 -16.71
N VAL A 351 13.06 -29.96 -15.61
CA VAL A 351 13.57 -28.60 -15.47
C VAL A 351 14.70 -28.36 -16.48
N TYR A 352 15.71 -29.25 -16.53
CA TYR A 352 16.80 -29.16 -17.49
C TYR A 352 16.34 -29.35 -18.94
N ASP A 353 15.40 -30.26 -19.22
CA ASP A 353 14.83 -30.43 -20.57
C ASP A 353 14.08 -29.16 -21.03
N TYR A 354 13.33 -28.51 -20.13
CA TYR A 354 12.64 -27.25 -20.44
C TYR A 354 13.67 -26.14 -20.76
N MET A 355 14.72 -26.01 -19.96
CA MET A 355 15.82 -25.07 -20.22
C MET A 355 16.50 -25.36 -21.57
N LEU A 356 16.77 -26.63 -21.88
CA LEU A 356 17.36 -27.02 -23.16
C LEU A 356 16.47 -26.58 -24.33
N TYR A 357 15.16 -26.85 -24.28
CA TYR A 357 14.27 -26.54 -25.39
C TYR A 357 13.94 -25.05 -25.53
N VAL A 358 13.82 -24.28 -24.44
CA VAL A 358 13.62 -22.82 -24.55
C VAL A 358 14.89 -22.15 -25.12
N LEU A 359 16.09 -22.58 -24.71
CA LEU A 359 17.35 -22.05 -25.23
C LEU A 359 17.62 -22.49 -26.68
N GLN A 360 17.32 -23.74 -27.06
CA GLN A 360 17.38 -24.18 -28.46
C GLN A 360 16.33 -23.49 -29.35
N GLY A 361 15.13 -23.23 -28.82
CA GLY A 361 14.09 -22.48 -29.51
C GLY A 361 14.53 -21.04 -29.77
N TYR A 362 14.99 -20.35 -28.72
CA TYR A 362 15.52 -18.99 -28.78
C TYR A 362 16.72 -18.87 -29.74
N GLY A 363 17.67 -19.81 -29.70
CA GLY A 363 18.83 -19.84 -30.59
C GLY A 363 18.48 -19.88 -32.08
N LYS A 364 17.42 -20.59 -32.47
CA LYS A 364 16.92 -20.63 -33.86
C LYS A 364 16.39 -19.27 -34.35
N LEU A 365 16.05 -18.37 -33.42
CA LEU A 365 15.51 -17.04 -33.71
C LEU A 365 16.59 -15.96 -33.75
N MET A 366 17.81 -16.22 -33.25
CA MET A 366 18.90 -15.25 -33.29
C MET A 366 19.32 -14.93 -34.74
N ARG A 367 19.50 -13.64 -35.02
CA ARG A 367 19.93 -13.06 -36.30
C ARG A 367 21.13 -12.14 -36.07
N LEU A 368 22.09 -12.63 -35.29
CA LEU A 368 23.30 -11.93 -34.87
C LEU A 368 24.44 -12.93 -34.70
N ASN A 369 25.69 -12.47 -34.86
CA ASN A 369 26.86 -13.26 -34.49
C ASN A 369 27.08 -13.16 -32.97
N VAL A 370 27.15 -14.31 -32.30
CA VAL A 370 27.38 -14.40 -30.85
C VAL A 370 28.82 -14.01 -30.52
N THR A 371 28.99 -12.96 -29.74
CA THR A 371 30.29 -12.43 -29.31
C THR A 371 30.37 -12.33 -27.79
N VAL A 372 31.57 -12.54 -27.24
CA VAL A 372 31.84 -12.31 -25.82
C VAL A 372 32.21 -10.83 -25.67
N PRO A 373 31.47 -10.03 -24.90
CA PRO A 373 31.84 -8.64 -24.61
C PRO A 373 33.17 -8.55 -23.87
N GLU A 374 33.92 -7.47 -24.05
CA GLU A 374 35.23 -7.26 -23.38
C GLU A 374 35.14 -7.29 -21.84
N ASN A 375 34.03 -6.78 -21.29
CA ASN A 375 33.74 -6.78 -19.85
C ASN A 375 33.13 -8.11 -19.33
N ALA A 376 33.04 -9.16 -20.16
CA ALA A 376 32.46 -10.44 -19.74
C ALA A 376 33.53 -11.40 -19.22
N THR A 377 33.38 -11.89 -17.98
CA THR A 377 34.26 -12.89 -17.38
C THR A 377 33.79 -14.30 -17.73
N GLU A 378 34.71 -15.27 -17.83
CA GLU A 378 34.32 -16.69 -17.97
C GLU A 378 33.90 -17.24 -16.60
N VAL A 379 32.80 -18.01 -16.57
CA VAL A 379 32.23 -18.59 -15.35
C VAL A 379 31.95 -20.08 -15.54
N CYS A 380 32.21 -20.86 -14.50
CA CYS A 380 32.06 -22.32 -14.45
C CYS A 380 31.84 -22.78 -13.00
N SER A 381 31.56 -24.07 -12.79
CA SER A 381 31.29 -24.56 -11.42
C SER A 381 32.45 -24.30 -10.47
N GLU A 382 33.70 -24.45 -10.92
CA GLU A 382 34.90 -24.21 -10.11
C GLU A 382 35.00 -22.74 -9.67
N THR A 383 34.79 -21.77 -10.57
CA THR A 383 34.90 -20.34 -10.22
C THR A 383 33.77 -19.85 -9.32
N MET A 384 32.62 -20.55 -9.29
CA MET A 384 31.52 -20.24 -8.39
C MET A 384 31.63 -20.93 -7.02
N ALA A 385 31.92 -22.23 -6.99
CA ALA A 385 31.84 -23.02 -5.76
C ALA A 385 33.17 -23.15 -5.00
N CYS A 386 34.32 -23.22 -5.69
CA CYS A 386 35.61 -23.44 -5.02
C CYS A 386 36.10 -22.27 -4.14
N PRO A 387 35.79 -20.99 -4.41
CA PRO A 387 36.07 -19.90 -3.48
C PRO A 387 35.25 -19.98 -2.18
N ILE A 388 34.13 -20.72 -2.17
CA ILE A 388 33.25 -20.85 -1.01
C ILE A 388 33.71 -22.07 -0.20
N THR A 389 34.34 -21.79 0.95
CA THR A 389 35.04 -22.78 1.80
C THR A 389 34.51 -22.85 3.23
N ASP A 390 33.51 -22.04 3.57
CA ASP A 390 32.87 -21.98 4.89
C ASP A 390 31.93 -23.16 5.20
N GLY A 391 31.53 -23.92 4.17
CA GLY A 391 30.51 -24.98 4.29
C GLY A 391 29.09 -24.44 4.51
N GLY A 392 28.85 -23.15 4.28
CA GLY A 392 27.55 -22.51 4.49
C GLY A 392 26.49 -22.92 3.46
N LEU A 393 25.24 -22.49 3.69
CA LEU A 393 24.08 -22.88 2.88
C LEU A 393 24.25 -22.62 1.37
N ILE A 394 24.99 -21.57 0.96
CA ILE A 394 25.30 -21.32 -0.46
C ILE A 394 26.14 -22.48 -1.03
N ARG A 395 27.16 -22.92 -0.29
CA ARG A 395 28.02 -24.02 -0.70
C ARG A 395 27.27 -25.35 -0.72
N GLN A 396 26.46 -25.59 0.32
CA GLN A 396 25.60 -26.78 0.39
C GLN A 396 24.67 -26.88 -0.83
N CYS A 397 23.90 -25.83 -1.14
CA CYS A 397 23.00 -25.85 -2.30
C CYS A 397 23.73 -26.06 -3.64
N MET A 398 24.99 -25.62 -3.77
CA MET A 398 25.83 -25.93 -4.93
C MET A 398 26.24 -27.41 -4.98
N ASP A 399 26.76 -27.97 -3.88
CA ASP A 399 27.20 -29.37 -3.84
C ASP A 399 26.00 -30.35 -3.97
N ASP A 400 24.88 -30.09 -3.30
CA ASP A 400 23.65 -30.89 -3.36
C ASP A 400 23.06 -30.95 -4.78
N SER A 401 23.19 -29.86 -5.57
CA SER A 401 22.65 -29.75 -6.93
C SER A 401 23.66 -29.99 -8.06
N LEU A 402 24.88 -30.45 -7.74
CA LEU A 402 25.99 -30.61 -8.68
C LEU A 402 25.74 -31.74 -9.70
N VAL A 403 25.66 -31.41 -10.99
CA VAL A 403 25.65 -32.41 -12.07
C VAL A 403 27.06 -32.97 -12.26
N THR A 404 27.27 -34.22 -11.85
CA THR A 404 28.58 -34.91 -11.90
C THR A 404 28.79 -35.81 -13.12
N TYR A 405 27.82 -35.91 -14.04
CA TYR A 405 27.94 -36.67 -15.30
C TYR A 405 26.94 -36.17 -16.36
N PRO A 406 27.25 -36.27 -17.67
CA PRO A 406 26.29 -36.01 -18.75
C PRO A 406 25.14 -37.01 -18.75
N SER A 407 23.95 -36.59 -19.17
CA SER A 407 22.79 -37.48 -19.23
C SER A 407 22.99 -38.60 -20.25
N VAL A 408 22.88 -39.84 -19.78
CA VAL A 408 22.94 -41.04 -20.63
C VAL A 408 21.66 -41.27 -21.44
N LYS A 409 20.55 -40.64 -21.04
CA LYS A 409 19.27 -40.61 -21.76
C LYS A 409 19.10 -39.25 -22.46
N ALA A 410 18.56 -39.25 -23.67
CA ALA A 410 18.14 -38.02 -24.33
C ALA A 410 17.01 -37.32 -23.54
N ALA A 411 16.87 -36.01 -23.75
CA ALA A 411 15.74 -35.24 -23.27
C ALA A 411 14.40 -35.83 -23.76
N CYS A 412 13.31 -35.51 -23.06
CA CYS A 412 11.95 -35.86 -23.46
C CYS A 412 11.58 -35.31 -24.86
N ASP A 413 10.64 -35.95 -25.55
CA ASP A 413 10.22 -35.51 -26.88
C ASP A 413 9.35 -34.24 -26.76
N LEU A 414 9.85 -33.11 -27.27
CA LEU A 414 9.16 -31.81 -27.20
C LEU A 414 7.79 -31.89 -27.91
N PRO A 415 6.65 -31.67 -27.20
CA PRO A 415 5.33 -31.71 -27.82
C PRO A 415 5.16 -30.61 -28.88
N GLN A 416 4.32 -30.91 -29.87
CA GLN A 416 3.91 -29.95 -30.89
C GLN A 416 3.20 -28.74 -30.25
N PRO A 417 3.31 -27.54 -30.85
CA PRO A 417 2.56 -26.37 -30.40
C PRO A 417 1.07 -26.65 -30.37
N TYR A 418 0.36 -26.02 -29.43
CA TYR A 418 -1.10 -26.00 -29.46
C TYR A 418 -1.59 -25.45 -30.81
N GLY A 419 -2.58 -26.08 -31.42
CA GLY A 419 -3.33 -25.44 -32.50
C GLY A 419 -4.06 -24.19 -31.96
N ASP A 420 -4.24 -23.14 -32.77
CA ASP A 420 -4.85 -21.89 -32.29
C ASP A 420 -6.27 -22.10 -31.73
N ASP A 421 -7.01 -23.13 -32.15
CA ASP A 421 -8.31 -23.52 -31.55
C ASP A 421 -8.22 -24.59 -30.46
N GLU A 422 -7.07 -25.24 -30.27
CA GLU A 422 -6.77 -26.09 -29.11
C GLU A 422 -6.51 -25.22 -27.87
N ILE A 423 -5.64 -24.22 -27.98
CA ILE A 423 -5.32 -23.29 -26.89
C ILE A 423 -6.55 -22.47 -26.46
N LYS A 424 -7.37 -21.97 -27.40
CA LYS A 424 -8.63 -21.27 -27.08
C LYS A 424 -9.61 -22.17 -26.31
N ARG A 425 -9.73 -23.45 -26.69
CA ARG A 425 -10.59 -24.41 -25.97
C ARG A 425 -10.05 -24.72 -24.59
N PHE A 426 -8.74 -24.94 -24.46
CA PHE A 426 -8.08 -25.20 -23.18
C PHE A 426 -8.27 -24.04 -22.18
N LEU A 427 -7.94 -22.81 -22.59
CA LEU A 427 -8.15 -21.60 -21.78
C LEU A 427 -9.63 -21.42 -21.40
N LYS A 428 -10.56 -21.65 -22.35
CA LYS A 428 -12.01 -21.59 -22.08
C LYS A 428 -12.48 -22.68 -21.10
N SER A 429 -11.87 -23.87 -21.11
CA SER A 429 -12.19 -24.91 -20.11
C SER A 429 -11.67 -24.57 -18.72
N GLN A 430 -10.49 -23.95 -18.59
CA GLN A 430 -10.00 -23.43 -17.31
C GLN A 430 -10.96 -22.35 -16.77
N GLU A 431 -11.29 -21.33 -17.59
CA GLU A 431 -12.24 -20.27 -17.20
C GLU A 431 -13.64 -20.82 -16.86
N SER A 432 -14.11 -21.83 -17.59
CA SER A 432 -15.40 -22.47 -17.30
C SER A 432 -15.41 -23.27 -16.00
N ALA A 433 -14.26 -23.82 -15.57
CA ALA A 433 -14.12 -24.50 -14.29
C ALA A 433 -14.07 -23.48 -13.14
N GLU A 434 -13.34 -22.37 -13.30
CA GLU A 434 -13.35 -21.26 -12.34
C GLU A 434 -14.77 -20.72 -12.11
N ARG A 435 -15.49 -20.34 -13.18
CA ARG A 435 -16.87 -19.83 -13.10
C ARG A 435 -17.85 -20.84 -12.49
N HIS A 436 -17.59 -22.15 -12.63
CA HIS A 436 -18.41 -23.16 -11.96
C HIS A 436 -18.19 -23.16 -10.44
N VAL A 437 -16.94 -23.04 -9.98
CA VAL A 437 -16.63 -22.85 -8.55
C VAL A 437 -17.22 -21.53 -8.03
N GLU A 438 -17.06 -20.41 -8.75
CA GLU A 438 -17.66 -19.12 -8.36
C GLU A 438 -19.18 -19.23 -8.18
N LYS A 439 -19.87 -19.98 -9.05
CA LYS A 439 -21.30 -20.27 -8.89
C LYS A 439 -21.57 -21.13 -7.66
N LEU A 440 -20.84 -22.23 -7.46
CA LEU A 440 -21.02 -23.09 -6.29
C LEU A 440 -20.84 -22.32 -4.97
N THR A 441 -19.87 -21.41 -4.91
CA THR A 441 -19.67 -20.51 -3.76
C THR A 441 -20.88 -19.59 -3.55
N ASN A 442 -21.36 -18.94 -4.61
CA ASN A 442 -22.51 -18.04 -4.52
C ASN A 442 -23.78 -18.80 -4.12
N ASP A 443 -24.10 -19.91 -4.79
CA ASP A 443 -25.25 -20.78 -4.51
C ASP A 443 -25.23 -21.28 -3.04
N TYR A 444 -24.06 -21.64 -2.51
CA TYR A 444 -23.88 -22.04 -1.11
C TYR A 444 -24.23 -20.89 -0.15
N TRP A 445 -23.63 -19.71 -0.36
CA TRP A 445 -23.84 -18.58 0.54
C TRP A 445 -25.26 -18.01 0.46
N GLU A 446 -25.91 -18.02 -0.71
CA GLU A 446 -27.34 -17.71 -0.82
C GLU A 446 -28.20 -18.66 0.03
N VAL A 447 -27.84 -19.95 0.08
CA VAL A 447 -28.54 -20.93 0.93
C VAL A 447 -28.21 -20.77 2.42
N ILE A 448 -26.98 -20.39 2.79
CA ILE A 448 -26.63 -20.09 4.20
C ILE A 448 -27.36 -18.86 4.70
N SER A 449 -27.26 -17.72 4.01
CA SER A 449 -27.96 -16.47 4.36
C SER A 449 -29.47 -16.51 4.13
N ALA A 450 -30.03 -17.63 3.62
CA ALA A 450 -31.46 -17.94 3.66
C ALA A 450 -31.85 -18.87 4.82
N ARG A 451 -30.92 -19.70 5.33
CA ARG A 451 -31.14 -20.65 6.43
C ARG A 451 -30.95 -20.05 7.81
N LEU A 452 -30.04 -19.08 7.94
CA LEU A 452 -29.83 -18.32 9.19
C LEU A 452 -30.95 -17.29 9.45
N GLY A 453 -31.92 -17.18 8.53
CA GLY A 453 -32.71 -15.98 8.33
C GLY A 453 -31.89 -14.92 7.57
N ASP A 454 -32.42 -13.70 7.42
CA ASP A 454 -31.54 -12.55 7.21
C ASP A 454 -30.52 -12.57 8.35
N GLY A 455 -29.23 -12.72 8.00
CA GLY A 455 -28.13 -12.90 8.93
C GLY A 455 -28.02 -11.77 9.97
N VAL A 456 -27.03 -11.88 10.86
CA VAL A 456 -26.77 -10.81 11.84
C VAL A 456 -26.13 -9.61 11.15
N ASN A 457 -26.97 -8.86 10.43
CA ASN A 457 -26.67 -7.61 9.75
C ASN A 457 -26.66 -6.48 10.77
N SER A 458 -25.71 -6.57 11.69
CA SER A 458 -25.64 -5.82 12.93
C SER A 458 -25.13 -4.40 12.72
N PHE A 459 -25.76 -3.44 13.39
CA PHE A 459 -25.22 -2.11 13.61
C PHE A 459 -25.58 -1.62 15.02
N VAL A 460 -24.70 -0.82 15.62
CA VAL A 460 -24.97 -0.16 16.89
C VAL A 460 -25.53 1.23 16.60
N GLU A 461 -26.68 1.55 17.17
CA GLU A 461 -27.28 2.88 17.20
C GLU A 461 -27.02 3.47 18.60
N LEU A 462 -26.13 4.45 18.68
CA LEU A 462 -25.81 5.16 19.92
C LEU A 462 -26.71 6.38 20.07
N ARG A 463 -27.19 6.63 21.29
CA ARG A 463 -27.97 7.81 21.67
C ARG A 463 -27.42 8.40 22.96
N PHE A 464 -27.18 9.70 22.98
CA PHE A 464 -26.72 10.45 24.14
C PHE A 464 -27.07 11.92 23.94
N ASP A 465 -27.61 12.59 24.97
CA ASP A 465 -27.86 14.03 24.97
C ASP A 465 -28.57 14.55 23.69
N ASP A 466 -29.75 13.94 23.42
CA ASP A 466 -30.60 14.02 22.22
C ASP A 466 -29.94 13.79 20.84
N GLN A 467 -28.62 13.61 20.81
CA GLN A 467 -27.85 13.27 19.63
C GLN A 467 -27.85 11.77 19.39
N LYS A 468 -27.77 11.39 18.12
CA LYS A 468 -27.91 10.01 17.68
C LYS A 468 -27.07 9.71 16.46
N VAL A 469 -26.27 8.64 16.56
CA VAL A 469 -25.36 8.16 15.51
C VAL A 469 -25.47 6.64 15.37
N LYS A 470 -24.85 6.09 14.32
CA LYS A 470 -24.80 4.65 14.11
C LYS A 470 -23.49 4.21 13.46
N THR A 471 -23.12 2.95 13.68
CA THR A 471 -22.01 2.29 12.98
C THR A 471 -22.35 1.98 11.52
N SER A 472 -21.34 1.55 10.76
CA SER A 472 -21.56 0.70 9.60
C SER A 472 -22.34 -0.57 9.98
N THR A 473 -23.06 -1.13 9.01
CA THR A 473 -23.70 -2.44 9.16
C THR A 473 -22.69 -3.52 8.78
N LYS A 474 -22.35 -4.38 9.74
CA LYS A 474 -21.61 -5.63 9.50
C LYS A 474 -22.64 -6.66 9.01
N LEU A 475 -22.29 -7.51 8.04
CA LEU A 475 -23.24 -8.41 7.38
C LEU A 475 -22.94 -9.86 7.78
N ASP A 476 -24.00 -10.61 8.10
CA ASP A 476 -23.94 -12.03 8.52
C ASP A 476 -22.95 -12.32 9.67
N ASP A 477 -22.75 -11.37 10.59
CA ASP A 477 -21.69 -11.41 11.60
C ASP A 477 -22.26 -11.39 13.03
N THR A 478 -22.07 -12.51 13.75
CA THR A 478 -22.54 -12.71 15.13
C THR A 478 -21.58 -12.18 16.20
N SER A 479 -20.33 -11.89 15.84
CA SER A 479 -19.33 -11.27 16.73
C SER A 479 -18.65 -10.06 16.04
N PRO A 480 -19.45 -9.05 15.66
CA PRO A 480 -19.04 -7.98 14.74
C PRO A 480 -18.01 -7.03 15.33
N VAL A 481 -16.87 -6.87 14.66
CA VAL A 481 -15.85 -5.87 15.00
C VAL A 481 -16.04 -4.60 14.16
N TRP A 482 -16.36 -3.47 14.79
CA TRP A 482 -16.50 -2.16 14.14
C TRP A 482 -15.24 -1.29 14.27
N ASN A 483 -14.74 -1.12 15.50
CA ASN A 483 -13.72 -0.14 15.90
C ASN A 483 -14.02 1.30 15.42
N GLU A 484 -15.31 1.66 15.44
CA GLU A 484 -15.83 2.95 14.96
C GLU A 484 -15.96 3.97 16.11
N ARG A 485 -15.45 5.18 15.87
CA ARG A 485 -15.29 6.24 16.89
C ARG A 485 -16.30 7.37 16.67
N PHE A 486 -17.10 7.63 17.69
CA PHE A 486 -18.11 8.66 17.70
C PHE A 486 -17.79 9.75 18.73
N SER A 487 -18.39 10.92 18.51
CA SER A 487 -18.30 12.08 19.38
C SER A 487 -19.69 12.67 19.52
N PHE A 488 -20.12 12.87 20.75
CA PHE A 488 -21.30 13.66 21.08
C PHE A 488 -20.82 14.93 21.76
N ASN A 489 -21.51 16.05 21.53
CA ASN A 489 -21.38 17.21 22.41
C ASN A 489 -22.10 16.88 23.72
N ILE A 490 -21.62 17.40 24.85
CA ILE A 490 -22.37 17.47 26.10
C ILE A 490 -22.98 18.88 26.17
N SER A 491 -24.31 18.98 26.16
CA SER A 491 -25.03 20.26 26.10
C SER A 491 -24.99 21.01 27.43
N ASP A 492 -25.04 20.29 28.56
CA ASP A 492 -24.76 20.80 29.90
C ASP A 492 -23.82 19.84 30.64
N THR A 493 -22.72 20.38 31.18
CA THR A 493 -21.70 19.62 31.92
C THR A 493 -22.02 19.44 33.39
N GLU A 494 -22.90 20.27 33.96
CA GLU A 494 -23.33 20.16 35.35
C GLU A 494 -24.35 19.02 35.51
N ASP A 495 -25.15 18.75 34.46
CA ASP A 495 -26.09 17.61 34.39
C ASP A 495 -25.43 16.28 33.95
N LEU A 496 -24.12 16.26 33.67
CA LEU A 496 -23.43 15.08 33.12
C LEU A 496 -23.58 13.80 33.97
N SER A 497 -23.82 13.94 35.28
CA SER A 497 -24.08 12.80 36.18
C SER A 497 -25.45 12.14 35.97
N ASN A 498 -26.43 12.88 35.46
CA ASN A 498 -27.80 12.41 35.17
C ASN A 498 -27.96 11.93 33.71
N LEU A 499 -27.14 12.42 32.79
CA LEU A 499 -27.12 11.99 31.39
C LEU A 499 -26.81 10.49 31.25
N VAL A 500 -27.36 9.86 30.20
CA VAL A 500 -27.23 8.41 29.95
C VAL A 500 -26.86 8.14 28.50
N LEU A 501 -25.78 7.40 28.27
CA LEU A 501 -25.46 6.82 26.98
C LEU A 501 -26.25 5.52 26.79
N GLU A 502 -27.18 5.51 25.84
CA GLU A 502 -27.86 4.28 25.41
C GLU A 502 -27.25 3.77 24.10
N ALA A 503 -26.78 2.52 24.08
CA ALA A 503 -26.34 1.86 22.86
C ALA A 503 -27.28 0.70 22.53
N TYR A 504 -27.96 0.78 21.39
CA TYR A 504 -28.89 -0.23 20.89
C TYR A 504 -28.21 -1.05 19.79
N VAL A 505 -28.18 -2.38 19.93
CA VAL A 505 -27.73 -3.27 18.85
C VAL A 505 -28.94 -3.67 18.01
N TYR A 506 -28.93 -3.34 16.72
CA TYR A 506 -30.01 -3.64 15.78
C TYR A 506 -29.54 -4.61 14.69
N ASN A 507 -30.38 -5.60 14.35
CA ASN A 507 -30.28 -6.30 13.07
C ASN A 507 -31.05 -5.54 11.98
N LYS A 508 -30.62 -5.63 10.72
CA LYS A 508 -31.27 -5.07 9.53
C LYS A 508 -31.58 -6.16 8.49
N THR A 509 -32.86 -6.39 8.21
CA THR A 509 -33.29 -7.33 7.16
C THR A 509 -32.91 -6.84 5.76
N SER A 510 -32.84 -7.76 4.79
CA SER A 510 -32.76 -7.44 3.36
C SER A 510 -33.91 -6.55 2.90
N ASN A 511 -35.11 -6.77 3.47
CA ASN A 511 -36.31 -5.94 3.29
C ASN A 511 -36.25 -4.56 3.98
N GLY A 512 -35.14 -4.20 4.63
CA GLY A 512 -34.92 -2.90 5.24
C GLY A 512 -35.62 -2.66 6.59
N THR A 513 -36.34 -3.64 7.12
CA THR A 513 -36.87 -3.59 8.50
C THR A 513 -35.72 -3.79 9.50
N ARG A 514 -35.92 -3.33 10.74
CA ARG A 514 -34.93 -3.45 11.81
C ARG A 514 -35.54 -4.09 13.05
N SER A 515 -34.78 -4.94 13.74
CA SER A 515 -35.16 -5.56 15.01
C SER A 515 -34.08 -5.28 16.07
N CYS A 516 -34.50 -4.94 17.28
CA CYS A 516 -33.58 -4.72 18.39
C CYS A 516 -33.13 -6.08 18.94
N LEU A 517 -31.81 -6.32 18.98
CA LEU A 517 -31.21 -7.52 19.57
C LEU A 517 -31.02 -7.34 21.09
N GLY A 518 -30.71 -6.11 21.51
CA GLY A 518 -30.63 -5.70 22.90
C GLY A 518 -30.08 -4.28 23.02
N LYS A 519 -29.99 -3.75 24.25
CA LYS A 519 -29.37 -2.46 24.52
C LYS A 519 -28.55 -2.45 25.80
N ILE A 520 -27.67 -1.47 25.94
CA ILE A 520 -27.01 -1.13 27.22
C ILE A 520 -27.29 0.33 27.59
N ARG A 521 -27.17 0.64 28.87
CA ARG A 521 -27.34 1.99 29.43
C ARG A 521 -26.15 2.30 30.34
N ILE A 522 -25.36 3.32 30.02
CA ILE A 522 -24.23 3.76 30.82
C ILE A 522 -24.57 5.13 31.39
N LEU A 523 -24.70 5.23 32.71
CA LEU A 523 -24.92 6.49 33.43
C LEU A 523 -23.65 7.34 33.34
N GLY A 524 -23.78 8.67 33.23
CA GLY A 524 -22.61 9.54 33.09
C GLY A 524 -21.71 9.62 34.32
N THR A 525 -22.19 9.18 35.50
CA THR A 525 -21.38 8.88 36.69
C THR A 525 -20.33 7.79 36.48
N ALA A 526 -20.42 7.00 35.40
CA ALA A 526 -19.44 5.98 35.02
C ALA A 526 -18.51 6.43 33.87
N PHE A 527 -18.59 7.68 33.40
CA PHE A 527 -17.68 8.20 32.38
C PHE A 527 -16.35 8.66 33.01
N VAL A 528 -15.23 8.28 32.39
CA VAL A 528 -13.88 8.56 32.89
C VAL A 528 -13.10 9.52 31.96
N PRO A 529 -12.03 10.18 32.45
CA PRO A 529 -11.09 10.90 31.59
C PRO A 529 -10.37 9.97 30.61
N TYR A 530 -9.85 10.53 29.50
CA TYR A 530 -9.14 9.75 28.47
C TYR A 530 -7.97 8.89 29.00
N SER A 531 -7.28 9.35 30.05
CA SER A 531 -6.17 8.66 30.73
C SER A 531 -6.56 7.32 31.37
N GLU A 532 -7.80 7.20 31.84
CA GLU A 532 -8.32 6.03 32.56
C GLU A 532 -9.21 5.15 31.66
N ALA A 533 -9.49 5.62 30.44
CA ALA A 533 -10.42 5.00 29.54
C ALA A 533 -9.92 3.65 29.00
N VAL A 534 -10.54 2.56 29.42
CA VAL A 534 -10.32 1.20 28.88
C VAL A 534 -11.51 0.73 28.04
N GLY A 535 -11.33 -0.36 27.28
CA GLY A 535 -12.45 -1.08 26.68
C GLY A 535 -13.12 -1.95 27.74
N LEU A 536 -14.44 -1.85 27.88
CA LEU A 536 -15.25 -2.63 28.81
C LEU A 536 -16.34 -3.39 28.05
N HIS A 537 -16.58 -4.63 28.46
CA HIS A 537 -17.64 -5.49 27.94
C HIS A 537 -18.94 -5.23 28.73
N TYR A 538 -20.03 -4.97 28.03
CA TYR A 538 -21.34 -4.71 28.63
C TYR A 538 -22.37 -5.74 28.12
N PRO A 539 -22.99 -6.55 29.00
CA PRO A 539 -24.01 -7.52 28.58
C PRO A 539 -25.30 -6.81 28.14
N LEU A 540 -25.95 -7.33 27.08
CA LEU A 540 -27.14 -6.72 26.49
C LEU A 540 -28.41 -6.94 27.33
N GLU A 541 -29.14 -5.84 27.63
CA GLU A 541 -30.44 -5.84 28.28
C GLU A 541 -31.62 -5.96 27.29
N LYS A 542 -32.77 -6.43 27.79
CA LYS A 542 -34.03 -6.57 27.04
C LYS A 542 -34.87 -5.29 27.06
N GLU A 543 -35.41 -4.93 25.90
CA GLU A 543 -36.34 -3.79 25.76
C GLU A 543 -37.71 -4.10 26.40
N LYS A 544 -38.10 -3.31 27.41
CA LYS A 544 -39.19 -3.64 28.35
C LYS A 544 -40.62 -3.51 27.83
N TRP A 545 -40.84 -3.08 26.58
CA TRP A 545 -42.19 -2.77 26.06
C TRP A 545 -42.84 -3.90 25.23
N SER A 546 -42.12 -4.98 24.88
CA SER A 546 -42.72 -6.09 24.12
C SER A 546 -43.52 -7.05 25.01
N VAL A 547 -44.77 -6.69 25.30
CA VAL A 547 -45.74 -7.50 26.06
C VAL A 547 -46.16 -8.82 25.39
N PHE A 548 -45.73 -9.06 24.14
CA PHE A 548 -46.02 -10.28 23.37
C PHE A 548 -44.81 -11.23 23.25
N SER A 549 -43.67 -10.97 23.91
CA SER A 549 -42.43 -11.76 23.76
C SER A 549 -42.05 -12.59 24.99
N PHE A 550 -42.97 -13.44 25.45
CA PHE A 550 -42.71 -14.51 26.43
C PHE A 550 -41.92 -15.66 25.78
N GLY A 551 -40.58 -15.58 25.83
CA GLY A 551 -39.70 -16.66 25.40
C GLY A 551 -38.33 -16.22 24.87
N SER A 552 -38.20 -14.99 24.37
CA SER A 552 -36.90 -14.50 23.88
C SER A 552 -35.93 -14.22 25.04
N THR A 553 -34.83 -14.96 25.04
CA THR A 553 -33.63 -14.71 25.86
C THR A 553 -32.70 -13.80 25.08
N VAL A 554 -32.29 -12.66 25.65
CA VAL A 554 -31.24 -11.83 25.07
C VAL A 554 -29.89 -12.51 25.34
N ARG A 555 -29.04 -12.61 24.33
CA ARG A 555 -27.64 -13.01 24.45
C ARG A 555 -26.77 -12.08 23.59
N GLY A 556 -25.57 -11.85 24.10
CA GLY A 556 -24.54 -11.04 23.48
C GLY A 556 -24.02 -9.95 24.41
N GLU A 557 -22.79 -9.54 24.16
CA GLU A 557 -22.10 -8.48 24.89
C GLU A 557 -21.59 -7.43 23.90
N LEU A 558 -21.56 -6.16 24.30
CA LEU A 558 -21.08 -5.04 23.48
C LEU A 558 -19.85 -4.42 24.15
N THR A 559 -18.73 -4.37 23.44
CA THR A 559 -17.46 -3.86 23.94
C THR A 559 -17.31 -2.38 23.57
N LEU A 560 -17.42 -1.48 24.55
CA LEU A 560 -17.25 -0.03 24.36
C LEU A 560 -16.05 0.50 25.15
N LYS A 561 -15.31 1.45 24.56
CA LYS A 561 -14.45 2.39 25.30
C LYS A 561 -15.12 3.76 25.29
N VAL A 562 -15.52 4.24 26.47
CA VAL A 562 -16.27 5.50 26.68
C VAL A 562 -15.44 6.45 27.54
N PHE A 563 -15.29 7.70 27.13
CA PHE A 563 -14.56 8.71 27.90
C PHE A 563 -15.00 10.14 27.59
N VAL A 564 -14.70 11.05 28.50
CA VAL A 564 -15.05 12.47 28.42
C VAL A 564 -13.77 13.33 28.27
N THR A 565 -13.82 14.36 27.42
CA THR A 565 -12.69 15.27 27.17
C THR A 565 -13.12 16.62 26.64
N ASP A 566 -12.51 17.71 27.12
CA ASP A 566 -12.68 19.09 26.61
C ASP A 566 -11.72 19.45 25.46
N ASN A 567 -10.80 18.55 25.11
CA ASN A 567 -9.75 18.79 24.13
C ASN A 567 -10.14 18.22 22.74
N PRO A 568 -10.41 19.05 21.72
CA PRO A 568 -10.74 18.58 20.37
C PRO A 568 -9.55 17.95 19.62
N SER A 569 -8.32 18.15 20.10
CA SER A 569 -7.07 17.81 19.41
C SER A 569 -6.47 16.46 19.84
N VAL A 570 -7.21 15.61 20.58
CA VAL A 570 -6.75 14.28 21.04
C VAL A 570 -6.63 13.30 19.86
N LYS A 571 -5.52 13.39 19.14
CA LYS A 571 -5.14 12.46 18.06
C LYS A 571 -4.62 11.14 18.64
N ILE A 572 -5.53 10.20 18.87
CA ILE A 572 -5.16 8.78 19.00
C ILE A 572 -4.52 8.33 17.67
N PRO A 573 -3.36 7.64 17.66
CA PRO A 573 -2.69 7.23 16.42
C PRO A 573 -3.63 6.51 15.44
N THR A 574 -3.73 7.06 14.23
CA THR A 574 -4.48 6.47 13.12
C THR A 574 -3.53 5.72 12.19
N PRO A 575 -3.80 4.44 11.87
CA PRO A 575 -3.32 3.84 10.63
C PRO A 575 -3.79 4.71 9.46
N ASN A 576 -2.88 5.08 8.54
CA ASN A 576 -3.21 6.01 7.46
C ASN A 576 -4.26 5.43 6.50
N PRO A 577 -5.40 6.10 6.26
CA PRO A 577 -6.42 5.62 5.32
C PRO A 577 -5.95 5.75 3.87
N ILE A 578 -6.15 4.69 3.09
CA ILE A 578 -5.91 4.70 1.64
C ILE A 578 -7.07 5.41 0.93
N LYS A 579 -6.74 6.26 -0.06
CA LYS A 579 -7.70 6.98 -0.89
C LYS A 579 -8.62 6.00 -1.65
N LYS A 580 -9.94 6.13 -1.51
CA LYS A 580 -10.90 5.64 -2.52
C LYS A 580 -11.21 6.76 -3.51
N LEU A 581 -11.01 6.49 -4.80
CA LEU A 581 -11.55 7.30 -5.88
C LEU A 581 -13.03 6.93 -6.09
N ALA A 582 -13.89 7.91 -6.37
CA ALA A 582 -15.33 7.68 -6.47
C ALA A 582 -15.73 6.98 -7.79
N SER A 583 -16.62 5.99 -7.71
CA SER A 583 -17.40 5.50 -8.83
C SER A 583 -18.70 6.30 -8.92
N ASN A 584 -18.90 7.05 -10.01
CA ASN A 584 -20.15 7.76 -10.24
C ASN A 584 -21.31 6.80 -10.52
N THR A 585 -22.47 7.05 -9.92
CA THR A 585 -23.76 6.53 -10.39
C THR A 585 -24.80 7.62 -10.17
N SER A 586 -25.45 8.08 -11.24
CA SER A 586 -26.43 9.17 -11.16
C SER A 586 -27.85 8.63 -10.99
N HIS A 587 -28.69 9.40 -10.29
CA HIS A 587 -30.14 9.30 -10.41
C HIS A 587 -30.73 10.69 -10.67
N ASN A 588 -31.60 10.78 -11.66
CA ASN A 588 -32.23 12.02 -12.10
C ASN A 588 -33.61 12.22 -11.45
N LEU A 589 -33.94 13.48 -11.14
CA LEU A 589 -35.31 14.00 -11.27
C LEU A 589 -35.25 15.10 -12.34
N HIS A 590 -35.80 14.87 -13.52
CA HIS A 590 -37.22 15.03 -13.91
C HIS A 590 -37.51 16.41 -14.50
N ASN A 591 -37.83 16.44 -15.80
CA ASN A 591 -38.89 17.27 -16.38
C ASN A 591 -39.31 16.70 -17.76
N ILE A 592 -40.60 16.90 -18.10
CA ILE A 592 -41.36 16.28 -19.20
C ILE A 592 -42.46 17.30 -19.62
N PRO A 593 -42.98 17.35 -20.87
CA PRO A 593 -42.62 16.62 -22.11
C PRO A 593 -41.73 17.53 -23.01
N ALA A 594 -41.79 17.69 -24.35
CA ALA A 594 -42.59 17.20 -25.49
C ALA A 594 -41.78 17.49 -26.79
N SER A 595 -42.09 17.01 -28.01
CA SER A 595 -43.03 16.01 -28.56
C SER A 595 -42.54 15.60 -29.97
N GLU A 596 -43.20 14.61 -30.60
CA GLU A 596 -43.05 14.23 -32.03
C GLU A 596 -41.66 13.72 -32.50
N LYS A 597 -41.46 12.96 -33.59
CA LYS A 597 -42.15 11.87 -34.31
C LYS A 597 -41.37 11.69 -35.63
N THR A 598 -40.89 10.47 -35.91
CA THR A 598 -40.56 9.95 -37.27
C THR A 598 -39.14 10.20 -37.84
N LYS A 599 -38.74 9.27 -38.72
CA LYS A 599 -37.44 9.02 -39.42
C LYS A 599 -37.59 9.31 -40.94
N PRO A 600 -36.59 9.10 -41.84
CA PRO A 600 -35.12 9.34 -41.81
C PRO A 600 -34.52 9.91 -43.14
N ARG A 601 -33.17 10.01 -43.21
CA ARG A 601 -32.25 9.57 -44.33
C ARG A 601 -31.54 10.66 -45.18
N LEU A 602 -30.35 10.27 -45.73
CA LEU A 602 -29.58 10.78 -46.90
C LEU A 602 -28.52 11.92 -46.78
N ARG A 603 -27.31 11.54 -46.35
CA ARG A 603 -26.07 11.42 -47.18
C ARG A 603 -25.74 12.52 -48.24
N LYS A 604 -24.65 13.29 -48.03
CA LYS A 604 -23.53 13.45 -49.02
C LYS A 604 -22.27 14.18 -48.50
N THR A 605 -21.16 13.93 -49.20
CA THR A 605 -19.74 14.32 -49.02
C THR A 605 -19.35 15.67 -49.66
N GLN A 606 -18.29 16.35 -49.17
CA GLN A 606 -17.04 16.66 -49.93
C GLN A 606 -15.93 17.35 -49.09
N GLN A 607 -14.70 17.42 -49.65
CA GLN A 607 -13.47 18.12 -49.18
C GLN A 607 -13.05 19.16 -50.28
N PRO A 608 -11.88 19.87 -50.27
CA PRO A 608 -10.84 20.12 -49.25
C PRO A 608 -10.48 21.64 -49.07
N PRO A 609 -9.50 22.02 -48.21
CA PRO A 609 -8.93 23.37 -48.14
C PRO A 609 -7.60 23.55 -48.94
N GLN A 610 -7.16 24.80 -49.15
CA GLN A 610 -5.89 25.17 -49.81
C GLN A 610 -4.84 25.78 -48.83
N LEU A 611 -3.58 25.82 -49.28
CA LEU A 611 -2.42 26.41 -48.58
C LEU A 611 -2.32 27.94 -48.78
N GLN A 612 -1.58 28.61 -47.88
CA GLN A 612 -0.58 29.59 -48.29
C GLN A 612 0.61 29.62 -47.30
N THR A 613 1.77 30.08 -47.77
CA THR A 613 3.09 30.00 -47.12
C THR A 613 3.85 31.32 -47.27
N LEU A 614 4.82 31.60 -46.38
CA LEU A 614 6.00 32.44 -46.65
C LEU A 614 7.07 32.28 -45.55
N SER A 615 8.33 32.64 -45.85
CA SER A 615 9.54 32.25 -45.09
C SER A 615 10.55 33.44 -44.91
N PRO A 616 11.90 33.29 -44.83
CA PRO A 616 12.69 33.26 -43.58
C PRO A 616 13.87 34.29 -43.55
N GLN A 617 14.94 34.04 -42.74
CA GLN A 617 16.35 34.57 -42.80
C GLN A 617 16.88 35.38 -41.55
N PRO A 618 18.22 35.57 -41.28
CA PRO A 618 18.96 34.70 -40.34
C PRO A 618 19.91 35.41 -39.28
N PRO A 619 21.27 35.26 -39.14
CA PRO A 619 21.86 34.78 -37.86
C PRO A 619 23.17 35.46 -37.28
N GLN A 620 23.59 34.99 -36.09
CA GLN A 620 25.00 34.95 -35.54
C GLN A 620 25.71 36.28 -35.13
N PRO A 621 26.93 36.30 -34.48
CA PRO A 621 27.76 35.28 -33.75
C PRO A 621 28.43 35.79 -32.41
N GLN A 622 29.52 35.11 -31.93
CA GLN A 622 30.66 35.58 -31.05
C GLN A 622 30.60 35.43 -29.49
N THR A 623 31.70 35.23 -28.68
CA THR A 623 32.93 34.34 -28.73
C THR A 623 33.81 34.41 -27.44
N LEU A 624 34.44 33.29 -27.01
CA LEU A 624 35.73 33.13 -26.24
C LEU A 624 35.84 33.77 -24.81
N PHE A 625 36.81 33.55 -23.89
CA PHE A 625 38.11 32.80 -23.69
C PHE A 625 38.18 32.30 -22.20
N SER A 626 38.74 31.14 -21.78
CA SER A 626 40.13 30.82 -21.28
C SER A 626 40.64 31.59 -20.02
N GLN A 627 41.44 31.08 -19.05
CA GLN A 627 42.11 29.78 -18.73
C GLN A 627 42.59 29.70 -17.21
N PRO A 628 43.32 28.65 -16.70
CA PRO A 628 43.47 28.32 -15.24
C PRO A 628 44.90 28.39 -14.59
N GLN A 629 45.02 27.99 -13.30
CA GLN A 629 46.20 27.48 -12.52
C GLN A 629 45.70 26.80 -11.21
N THR A 630 46.05 25.57 -10.75
CA THR A 630 47.31 24.99 -10.17
C THR A 630 47.73 25.59 -8.80
N LEU A 631 48.17 24.88 -7.73
CA LEU A 631 48.98 23.64 -7.58
C LEU A 631 48.68 22.83 -6.26
N SER A 632 49.41 21.72 -6.02
CA SER A 632 49.33 20.73 -4.90
C SER A 632 50.53 20.84 -3.91
N PRO A 633 50.94 19.85 -3.04
CA PRO A 633 50.24 18.82 -2.21
C PRO A 633 50.82 18.57 -0.76
N GLN A 634 49.99 18.08 0.20
CA GLN A 634 50.35 17.19 1.35
C GLN A 634 51.45 17.63 2.38
N PRO A 635 51.78 16.87 3.46
CA PRO A 635 51.09 15.75 4.16
C PRO A 635 50.84 15.99 5.68
N HIS A 636 50.05 15.11 6.34
CA HIS A 636 50.41 14.34 7.56
C HIS A 636 49.18 13.78 8.31
N GLN A 637 49.36 12.59 8.91
CA GLN A 637 48.47 11.86 9.83
C GLN A 637 49.17 11.71 11.20
N PRO A 638 48.54 11.20 12.29
CA PRO A 638 47.21 10.56 12.38
C PRO A 638 46.29 11.10 13.50
N HIS A 639 45.01 10.69 13.50
CA HIS A 639 44.44 9.79 14.53
C HIS A 639 42.94 9.52 14.32
N THR A 640 42.52 8.36 14.82
CA THR A 640 41.17 7.75 14.85
C THR A 640 39.97 8.69 15.07
N LEU A 641 38.94 8.56 14.23
CA LEU A 641 37.53 8.84 14.59
C LEU A 641 36.55 8.10 13.66
N SER A 642 35.41 7.67 14.20
CA SER A 642 34.30 7.08 13.44
C SER A 642 33.36 8.17 12.93
N PRO A 643 33.01 8.23 11.63
CA PRO A 643 32.07 9.23 11.11
C PRO A 643 30.69 8.65 10.82
N GLN A 644 29.65 9.29 11.37
CA GLN A 644 28.32 9.29 10.76
C GLN A 644 28.30 10.34 9.63
N GLN A 645 27.67 10.01 8.50
CA GLN A 645 27.18 10.97 7.49
C GLN A 645 25.66 10.75 7.45
N GLN A 646 24.76 11.74 7.54
CA GLN A 646 24.80 13.16 7.18
C GLN A 646 24.93 13.39 5.67
N MET A 647 23.81 13.22 4.96
CA MET A 647 23.60 13.70 3.59
C MET A 647 23.17 15.17 3.58
N SER A 648 23.62 15.92 2.58
CA SER A 648 23.35 17.34 2.38
C SER A 648 22.15 17.61 1.46
N SER A 649 21.58 18.80 1.59
CA SER A 649 20.49 19.33 0.76
C SER A 649 20.99 20.22 -0.39
N PRO A 650 20.31 20.23 -1.55
CA PRO A 650 20.33 21.36 -2.50
C PRO A 650 19.08 22.26 -2.36
N GLN A 651 19.19 23.55 -2.72
CA GLN A 651 18.09 24.53 -2.74
C GLN A 651 17.57 24.85 -4.18
N PRO A 652 16.41 25.53 -4.34
CA PRO A 652 15.71 25.64 -5.63
C PRO A 652 15.62 27.05 -6.26
N TYR A 653 15.78 27.14 -7.59
CA TYR A 653 15.33 28.22 -8.50
C TYR A 653 15.15 27.64 -9.93
N GLY A 654 14.34 28.20 -10.85
CA GLY A 654 13.32 29.25 -10.71
C GLY A 654 12.94 29.92 -12.05
N SER A 655 11.63 30.09 -12.33
CA SER A 655 11.03 30.94 -13.41
C SER A 655 11.26 30.51 -14.88
N PRO A 656 10.51 31.02 -15.89
CA PRO A 656 9.54 32.14 -15.88
C PRO A 656 8.07 31.76 -16.25
N VAL A 657 7.27 32.77 -16.63
CA VAL A 657 5.78 32.84 -16.51
C VAL A 657 5.14 33.37 -17.81
N LEU A 658 3.88 32.99 -18.12
CA LEU A 658 2.79 33.88 -18.62
C LEU A 658 1.50 33.09 -19.02
N GLY A 659 0.31 33.63 -18.72
CA GLY A 659 -0.97 33.20 -19.33
C GLY A 659 -2.16 32.90 -18.41
N GLY A 660 -2.91 33.93 -17.98
CA GLY A 660 -4.36 33.83 -17.68
C GLY A 660 -4.83 32.90 -16.56
N GLY A 661 -4.44 33.16 -15.29
CA GLY A 661 -4.86 32.33 -14.15
C GLY A 661 -6.02 32.88 -13.33
N VAL A 662 -7.24 32.35 -13.51
CA VAL A 662 -8.30 32.39 -12.46
C VAL A 662 -8.22 31.09 -11.66
N ARG A 663 -7.41 31.07 -10.60
CA ARG A 663 -7.39 29.96 -9.63
C ARG A 663 -8.52 30.15 -8.63
N ALA A 664 -9.53 29.28 -8.67
CA ALA A 664 -10.53 29.21 -7.62
C ALA A 664 -9.85 28.91 -6.27
N ARG A 665 -10.17 29.70 -5.24
CA ARG A 665 -9.72 29.45 -3.85
C ARG A 665 -10.35 28.15 -3.34
N THR A 666 -9.57 27.33 -2.65
CA THR A 666 -10.09 26.25 -1.82
C THR A 666 -10.68 26.82 -0.53
N THR A 667 -11.81 26.24 -0.08
CA THR A 667 -12.41 26.41 1.25
C THR A 667 -12.60 27.85 1.72
N THR A 668 -13.79 28.42 1.42
CA THR A 668 -14.38 29.44 2.29
C THR A 668 -14.51 28.89 3.70
N THR A 669 -14.17 29.71 4.70
CA THR A 669 -14.42 29.38 6.11
C THR A 669 -15.76 29.96 6.55
N ALA A 670 -16.26 29.57 7.74
CA ALA A 670 -17.49 30.14 8.28
C ALA A 670 -17.41 31.66 8.55
N HIS A 671 -16.19 32.24 8.54
CA HIS A 671 -15.95 33.66 8.75
C HIS A 671 -16.06 34.49 7.45
N ASP A 672 -16.06 33.87 6.26
CA ASP A 672 -16.25 34.55 4.96
C ASP A 672 -17.73 34.90 4.65
N LEU A 673 -18.67 34.64 5.57
CA LEU A 673 -20.11 34.74 5.34
C LEU A 673 -20.75 36.06 5.83
N VAL A 674 -19.95 36.98 6.39
CA VAL A 674 -20.38 38.31 6.85
C VAL A 674 -19.32 39.33 6.45
N GLU A 675 -19.74 40.54 6.09
CA GLU A 675 -18.82 41.64 5.78
C GLU A 675 -17.96 41.99 7.00
N PRO A 676 -16.61 41.90 6.91
CA PRO A 676 -15.75 42.01 8.09
C PRO A 676 -15.63 43.45 8.55
N MET A 677 -16.17 43.76 9.74
CA MET A 677 -15.93 45.03 10.41
C MET A 677 -14.44 45.16 10.77
N GLU A 678 -13.75 46.09 10.11
CA GLU A 678 -12.36 46.44 10.35
C GLU A 678 -12.21 47.51 11.44
N TYR A 679 -11.14 47.40 12.23
CA TYR A 679 -10.79 48.31 13.32
C TYR A 679 -9.31 48.69 13.23
N LEU A 680 -9.02 49.95 13.58
CA LEU A 680 -7.67 50.40 13.88
C LEU A 680 -7.40 50.14 15.36
N PHE A 681 -6.40 49.31 15.65
CA PHE A 681 -5.93 49.00 17.00
C PHE A 681 -4.68 49.83 17.33
N VAL A 682 -4.67 50.45 18.51
CA VAL A 682 -3.51 51.14 19.09
C VAL A 682 -3.20 50.49 20.44
N LYS A 683 -2.07 49.81 20.58
CA LYS A 683 -1.63 49.16 21.83
C LYS A 683 -0.55 49.97 22.53
N ILE A 684 -0.92 50.64 23.62
CA ILE A 684 -0.03 51.43 24.48
C ILE A 684 0.58 50.53 25.55
N VAL A 685 1.85 50.15 25.40
CA VAL A 685 2.49 49.22 26.36
C VAL A 685 3.02 49.98 27.57
N LYS A 686 3.92 50.94 27.36
CA LYS A 686 4.64 51.67 28.42
C LYS A 686 5.33 52.91 27.88
N ALA A 687 5.74 53.82 28.75
CA ALA A 687 6.70 54.88 28.44
C ALA A 687 7.90 54.84 29.39
N CYS A 688 8.97 55.53 29.03
CA CYS A 688 10.14 55.72 29.89
C CYS A 688 10.71 57.14 29.77
N ASN A 689 11.44 57.55 30.81
CA ASN A 689 12.19 58.81 30.87
C ASN A 689 11.36 60.07 30.56
N LEU A 690 10.05 60.07 30.87
CA LEU A 690 9.15 61.19 30.55
C LEU A 690 9.57 62.50 31.25
N PRO A 691 9.65 63.64 30.52
CA PRO A 691 10.10 64.91 31.08
C PRO A 691 8.99 65.60 31.88
N THR A 692 9.32 66.01 33.10
CA THR A 692 8.41 66.76 33.99
C THR A 692 8.25 68.20 33.53
N MET A 693 7.01 68.69 33.47
CA MET A 693 6.71 70.05 33.04
C MET A 693 6.53 71.05 34.20
N ASP A 694 6.25 70.57 35.41
CA ASP A 694 5.90 71.41 36.56
C ASP A 694 7.07 71.63 37.54
N PRO A 695 7.25 72.85 38.10
CA PRO A 695 8.32 73.15 39.06
C PRO A 695 8.15 72.47 40.42
N THR A 696 7.01 71.83 40.68
CA THR A 696 6.74 70.99 41.87
C THR A 696 7.29 69.57 41.74
N GLY A 697 7.73 69.15 40.54
CA GLY A 697 8.44 67.88 40.33
C GLY A 697 7.57 66.61 40.26
N SER A 698 6.25 66.71 40.43
CA SER A 698 5.32 65.63 40.09
C SER A 698 5.26 65.47 38.57
N LEU A 699 5.10 64.25 38.09
CA LEU A 699 4.66 63.94 36.73
C LEU A 699 3.69 62.78 36.87
N ASP A 700 2.44 63.02 36.51
CA ASP A 700 1.31 62.15 36.77
C ASP A 700 0.67 61.73 35.42
N PRO A 701 1.37 60.95 34.58
CA PRO A 701 1.07 60.89 33.15
C PRO A 701 -0.12 59.99 32.81
N TYR A 702 -0.77 60.37 31.72
CA TYR A 702 -1.73 59.57 30.95
C TYR A 702 -1.56 59.87 29.45
N ILE A 703 -2.19 59.08 28.59
CA ILE A 703 -2.10 59.22 27.13
C ILE A 703 -3.48 59.42 26.53
N GLU A 704 -3.58 60.35 25.58
CA GLU A 704 -4.75 60.58 24.75
C GLU A 704 -4.47 60.06 23.32
N VAL A 705 -5.20 59.04 22.89
CA VAL A 705 -5.17 58.52 21.52
C VAL A 705 -6.34 59.14 20.75
N LYS A 706 -6.05 59.89 19.68
CA LYS A 706 -7.05 60.69 18.94
C LYS A 706 -7.10 60.30 17.47
N GLN A 707 -8.30 59.95 17.01
CA GLN A 707 -8.60 59.58 15.63
C GLN A 707 -9.78 60.43 15.16
N GLY A 708 -9.51 61.44 14.34
CA GLY A 708 -10.52 62.45 13.98
C GLY A 708 -11.11 63.14 15.22
N ASN A 709 -12.44 63.05 15.38
CA ASN A 709 -13.15 63.58 16.55
C ASN A 709 -13.18 62.63 17.75
N PHE A 710 -12.75 61.38 17.61
CA PHE A 710 -12.73 60.40 18.70
C PHE A 710 -11.45 60.51 19.53
N THR A 711 -11.59 60.62 20.85
CA THR A 711 -10.48 60.58 21.81
C THR A 711 -10.71 59.42 22.78
N ALA A 712 -9.73 58.54 22.91
CA ALA A 712 -9.65 57.56 24.00
C ALA A 712 -8.48 57.93 24.92
N THR A 713 -8.60 57.66 26.23
CA THR A 713 -7.56 58.02 27.20
C THR A 713 -7.18 56.83 28.07
N THR A 714 -5.88 56.64 28.31
CA THR A 714 -5.40 55.61 29.24
C THR A 714 -5.78 55.90 30.68
N THR A 715 -5.60 54.90 31.55
CA THR A 715 -5.46 55.17 32.98
C THR A 715 -4.29 56.14 33.25
N GLN A 716 -4.39 56.87 34.37
CA GLN A 716 -3.38 57.84 34.83
C GLN A 716 -2.57 57.21 35.97
N PHE A 717 -1.25 57.39 35.96
CA PHE A 717 -0.39 57.05 37.10
C PHE A 717 0.10 58.32 37.80
N GLU A 718 0.12 58.34 39.13
CA GLU A 718 0.74 59.44 39.89
C GLU A 718 2.26 59.28 39.98
N LYS A 719 3.02 60.38 39.86
CA LYS A 719 4.47 60.49 40.13
C LYS A 719 5.37 59.48 39.41
N ASN A 720 4.95 59.00 38.24
CA ASN A 720 5.62 57.92 37.54
C ASN A 720 6.17 58.37 36.17
N LYS A 721 7.49 58.49 36.03
CA LYS A 721 8.16 58.82 34.75
C LYS A 721 8.39 57.62 33.82
N ASN A 722 8.07 56.40 34.28
CA ASN A 722 8.17 55.16 33.52
C ASN A 722 6.88 54.33 33.64
N PRO A 723 5.72 54.88 33.25
CA PRO A 723 4.41 54.23 33.36
C PRO A 723 4.29 53.01 32.44
N VAL A 724 3.50 52.02 32.86
CA VAL A 724 3.23 50.77 32.13
C VAL A 724 1.73 50.55 32.14
N TRP A 725 1.10 50.65 30.97
CA TRP A 725 -0.35 50.58 30.80
C TRP A 725 -0.80 49.19 30.29
N ASN A 726 -0.19 48.72 29.19
CA ASN A 726 -0.64 47.58 28.39
C ASN A 726 -2.07 47.73 27.83
N GLU A 727 -2.61 48.94 27.77
CA GLU A 727 -3.96 49.24 27.30
C GLU A 727 -4.02 49.20 25.77
N VAL A 728 -5.11 48.64 25.22
CA VAL A 728 -5.39 48.63 23.78
C VAL A 728 -6.62 49.50 23.53
N PHE A 729 -6.61 50.25 22.44
CA PHE A 729 -7.75 51.03 21.96
C PHE A 729 -8.18 50.57 20.58
N ALA A 730 -9.49 50.52 20.32
CA ALA A 730 -10.05 50.14 19.03
C ALA A 730 -10.97 51.24 18.48
N PHE A 731 -10.67 51.69 17.25
CA PHE A 731 -11.42 52.69 16.50
C PHE A 731 -12.03 52.03 15.26
N THR A 732 -13.33 52.20 15.02
CA THR A 732 -14.02 51.61 13.86
C THR A 732 -13.55 52.24 12.55
N LYS A 733 -13.22 51.42 11.54
CA LYS A 733 -12.77 51.92 10.23
C LYS A 733 -13.85 52.71 9.48
N SER A 734 -15.13 52.39 9.73
CA SER A 734 -16.30 53.09 9.18
C SER A 734 -16.40 54.57 9.56
N ASP A 735 -15.86 54.95 10.72
CA ASP A 735 -16.07 56.27 11.33
C ASP A 735 -14.82 57.16 11.24
N GLN A 736 -13.81 56.74 10.47
CA GLN A 736 -12.54 57.42 10.32
C GLN A 736 -12.68 58.77 9.62
N GLN A 737 -12.67 59.84 10.42
CA GLN A 737 -12.82 61.23 9.97
C GLN A 737 -11.49 61.94 9.66
N ALA A 738 -10.34 61.29 9.90
CA ALA A 738 -9.01 61.78 9.59
C ALA A 738 -8.08 60.64 9.14
N ASN A 739 -7.18 60.92 8.20
CA ASN A 739 -6.20 59.95 7.67
C ASN A 739 -4.98 59.75 8.59
N PHE A 740 -5.04 60.17 9.85
CA PHE A 740 -3.99 59.96 10.84
C PHE A 740 -4.58 59.63 12.22
N VAL A 741 -3.75 59.05 13.08
CA VAL A 741 -4.00 58.90 14.51
C VAL A 741 -2.88 59.58 15.30
N ASP A 742 -3.25 60.40 16.28
CA ASP A 742 -2.34 61.05 17.22
C ASP A 742 -2.28 60.25 18.53
N VAL A 743 -1.08 60.05 19.05
CA VAL A 743 -0.84 59.50 20.40
C VAL A 743 -0.13 60.58 21.20
N ILE A 744 -0.85 61.20 22.14
CA ILE A 744 -0.41 62.38 22.89
C ILE A 744 -0.17 61.99 24.35
N VAL A 745 1.02 62.29 24.88
CA VAL A 745 1.34 62.13 26.30
C VAL A 745 1.01 63.42 27.04
N MET A 746 0.22 63.31 28.10
CA MET A 746 -0.22 64.42 28.95
C MET A 746 0.21 64.18 30.41
N ASP A 747 0.52 65.26 31.12
CA ASP A 747 0.82 65.31 32.55
C ASP A 747 -0.39 65.90 33.28
N LYS A 748 -0.94 65.19 34.26
CA LYS A 748 -2.19 65.59 34.92
C LYS A 748 -1.92 66.69 35.95
N GLY A 749 -2.44 67.89 35.71
CA GLY A 749 -2.20 69.05 36.56
C GLY A 749 -3.36 69.34 37.52
N VAL A 750 -3.04 69.93 38.68
CA VAL A 750 -4.04 70.26 39.73
C VAL A 750 -5.10 71.27 39.25
N MET A 751 -4.77 72.10 38.25
CA MET A 751 -5.65 73.14 37.70
C MET A 751 -5.85 73.04 36.17
N LYS A 752 -4.88 72.45 35.45
CA LYS A 752 -4.91 72.22 34.01
C LYS A 752 -3.82 71.21 33.64
N ASP A 753 -4.13 70.30 32.72
CA ASP A 753 -3.20 69.29 32.24
C ASP A 753 -2.18 69.85 31.23
N ASN A 754 -0.93 69.40 31.35
CA ASN A 754 0.21 69.92 30.62
C ASN A 754 0.68 68.91 29.55
N PHE A 755 0.97 69.39 28.35
CA PHE A 755 1.41 68.57 27.23
C PHE A 755 2.87 68.13 27.39
N VAL A 756 3.14 66.83 27.30
CA VAL A 756 4.48 66.24 27.45
C VAL A 756 5.15 66.00 26.10
N GLY A 757 4.40 65.42 25.15
CA GLY A 757 4.89 65.03 23.82
C GLY A 757 3.80 64.35 22.99
N SER A 758 4.07 64.09 21.71
CA SER A 758 3.11 63.42 20.82
C SER A 758 3.75 62.78 19.60
N ILE A 759 3.16 61.67 19.13
CA ILE A 759 3.51 61.03 17.86
C ILE A 759 2.26 60.96 16.98
N ARG A 760 2.44 61.12 15.67
CA ARG A 760 1.38 61.01 14.65
C ARG A 760 1.73 59.87 13.70
N PHE A 761 0.76 59.00 13.42
CA PHE A 761 0.86 57.94 12.41
C PHE A 761 -0.13 58.21 11.28
N ASP A 762 0.33 58.23 10.02
CA ASP A 762 -0.56 58.27 8.86
C ASP A 762 -1.17 56.88 8.64
N LEU A 763 -2.49 56.80 8.50
CA LEU A 763 -3.20 55.53 8.43
C LEU A 763 -2.91 54.74 7.14
N ASN A 764 -2.36 55.38 6.10
CA ASN A 764 -1.99 54.71 4.85
C ASN A 764 -0.68 53.91 4.98
N GLU A 765 0.13 54.17 6.00
CA GLU A 765 1.40 53.47 6.26
C GLU A 765 1.24 52.34 7.29
N ILE A 766 0.07 52.21 7.91
CA ILE A 766 -0.21 51.26 8.99
C ILE A 766 -0.56 49.86 8.42
N PRO A 767 0.10 48.78 8.88
CA PRO A 767 -0.11 47.44 8.34
C PRO A 767 -1.49 46.85 8.75
N THR A 768 -2.09 46.08 7.84
CA THR A 768 -3.25 45.22 8.14
C THR A 768 -2.79 43.81 8.51
N ARG A 769 -3.35 43.27 9.60
CA ARG A 769 -3.10 41.92 10.13
C ARG A 769 -4.30 41.01 9.87
N VAL A 770 -4.06 39.73 9.56
CA VAL A 770 -5.10 38.68 9.53
C VAL A 770 -5.00 37.85 10.83
N ALA A 771 -6.14 37.35 11.33
CA ALA A 771 -6.24 36.66 12.62
C ALA A 771 -5.39 35.38 12.80
N THR A 772 -4.73 34.89 11.74
CA THR A 772 -3.76 33.77 11.79
C THR A 772 -2.31 34.21 11.93
N ASP A 773 -2.03 35.51 11.79
CA ASP A 773 -0.67 36.05 11.76
C ASP A 773 -0.17 36.34 13.19
N SER A 774 1.15 36.35 13.39
CA SER A 774 1.74 36.63 14.71
C SER A 774 1.43 38.06 15.19
N PRO A 775 1.40 38.33 16.51
CA PRO A 775 1.18 39.67 17.04
C PRO A 775 2.27 40.64 16.56
N ILE A 776 1.87 41.87 16.19
CA ILE A 776 2.82 42.91 15.78
C ILE A 776 3.58 43.40 17.01
N ALA A 777 4.92 43.29 16.92
CA ALA A 777 5.83 43.67 18.00
C ALA A 777 5.73 45.19 18.28
N PRO A 778 5.53 45.61 19.54
CA PRO A 778 5.57 47.02 19.91
C PRO A 778 6.98 47.60 19.79
N GLU A 779 7.09 48.75 19.14
CA GLU A 779 8.34 49.48 18.91
C GLU A 779 8.43 50.72 19.80
N TRP A 780 9.64 51.26 19.98
CA TRP A 780 9.89 52.49 20.73
C TRP A 780 9.88 53.71 19.81
N TYR A 781 9.14 54.74 20.21
CA TYR A 781 9.05 56.04 19.54
C TYR A 781 9.37 57.16 20.52
N ILE A 782 10.12 58.17 20.08
CA ILE A 782 10.45 59.35 20.91
C ILE A 782 9.23 60.28 20.93
N VAL A 783 8.74 60.66 22.11
CA VAL A 783 7.57 61.55 22.23
C VAL A 783 7.94 63.03 22.27
N ASN A 784 9.18 63.36 22.64
CA ASN A 784 9.69 64.73 22.69
C ASN A 784 11.20 64.76 22.41
N HIS A 785 11.59 65.19 21.21
CA HIS A 785 12.99 65.21 20.77
C HIS A 785 13.88 66.25 21.49
N GLU A 786 13.30 67.29 22.09
CA GLU A 786 14.06 68.35 22.78
C GLU A 786 14.30 68.04 24.26
N ARG A 787 13.33 67.39 24.92
CA ARG A 787 13.33 67.14 26.38
C ARG A 787 13.49 65.67 26.76
N GLY A 788 13.51 64.77 25.77
CA GLY A 788 13.57 63.33 25.95
C GLY A 788 12.20 62.71 26.30
N GLY A 789 12.20 61.40 26.51
CA GLY A 789 11.00 60.60 26.76
C GLY A 789 10.61 59.76 25.55
N GLU A 790 10.33 58.48 25.80
CA GLU A 790 10.02 57.48 24.77
C GLU A 790 8.79 56.65 25.18
N ILE A 791 8.04 56.15 24.20
CA ILE A 791 6.87 55.31 24.37
C ILE A 791 7.00 54.03 23.54
N MET A 792 6.62 52.89 24.11
CA MET A 792 6.59 51.60 23.44
C MET A 792 5.14 51.25 23.09
N LEU A 793 4.83 51.17 21.78
CA LEU A 793 3.47 50.90 21.29
C LEU A 793 3.48 50.16 19.95
N SER A 794 2.34 49.61 19.53
CA SER A 794 2.10 49.17 18.15
C SER A 794 0.74 49.65 17.65
N VAL A 795 0.65 49.88 16.33
CA VAL A 795 -0.60 50.27 15.66
C VAL A 795 -0.80 49.41 14.42
N TRP A 796 -2.02 48.89 14.22
CA TRP A 796 -2.36 48.05 13.07
C TRP A 796 -3.85 48.07 12.74
N PHE A 797 -4.21 47.70 11.52
CA PHE A 797 -5.59 47.36 11.16
C PHE A 797 -5.86 45.87 11.38
N GLY A 798 -7.01 45.54 11.96
CA GLY A 798 -7.48 44.17 12.14
C GLY A 798 -9.01 44.09 12.06
N THR A 799 -9.59 42.98 12.50
CA THR A 799 -11.05 42.76 12.53
C THR A 799 -11.52 42.30 13.91
N GLN A 800 -12.82 42.05 14.07
CA GLN A 800 -13.39 41.43 15.29
C GLN A 800 -12.82 40.04 15.64
N ALA A 801 -12.04 39.43 14.74
CA ALA A 801 -11.35 38.16 14.96
C ALA A 801 -9.88 38.33 15.39
N ASP A 802 -9.35 39.55 15.49
CA ASP A 802 -8.04 39.80 16.12
C ASP A 802 -8.16 39.55 17.63
N GLU A 803 -7.17 38.88 18.22
CA GLU A 803 -7.13 38.57 19.66
C GLU A 803 -7.19 39.82 20.55
N ALA A 804 -6.71 40.97 20.05
CA ALA A 804 -6.75 42.24 20.77
C ALA A 804 -8.18 42.83 20.89
N PHE A 805 -9.16 42.31 20.14
CA PHE A 805 -10.54 42.82 20.12
C PHE A 805 -11.29 42.59 21.45
N SER A 806 -10.98 41.53 22.20
CA SER A 806 -11.59 41.32 23.53
C SER A 806 -11.09 42.29 24.59
N ASP A 807 -9.86 42.77 24.42
CA ASP A 807 -9.09 43.48 25.43
C ASP A 807 -9.01 44.99 25.14
N ALA A 808 -9.50 45.42 23.98
CA ALA A 808 -9.50 46.81 23.55
C ALA A 808 -10.64 47.63 24.18
N THR A 809 -10.29 48.83 24.64
CA THR A 809 -11.25 49.89 24.97
C THR A 809 -11.69 50.58 23.68
N TYR A 810 -12.98 50.54 23.40
CA TYR A 810 -13.57 51.18 22.22
C TYR A 810 -13.72 52.67 22.45
N SER A 811 -13.31 53.49 21.48
CA SER A 811 -13.70 54.90 21.45
C SER A 811 -15.20 55.03 21.14
N ASP A 812 -15.90 55.99 21.75
CA ASP A 812 -17.38 56.10 21.79
C ASP A 812 -18.10 56.41 20.43
N ALA A 813 -17.91 55.55 19.43
CA ALA A 813 -18.64 55.58 18.15
C ALA A 813 -20.06 54.99 18.25
N LEU A 814 -20.40 54.29 19.34
CA LEU A 814 -21.70 53.64 19.56
C LEU A 814 -22.42 54.18 20.80
N ASN A 815 -22.97 55.40 20.67
CA ASN A 815 -23.94 55.89 21.63
C ASN A 815 -25.29 55.15 21.47
N VAL A 816 -25.88 54.78 22.61
CA VAL A 816 -27.15 54.02 22.81
C VAL A 816 -27.00 52.48 22.89
N VAL A 817 -27.71 51.90 23.88
CA VAL A 817 -27.79 50.48 24.33
C VAL A 817 -26.65 49.99 25.25
N ASN A 818 -27.00 49.86 26.55
CA ASN A 818 -26.41 49.02 27.62
C ASN A 818 -24.94 48.58 27.55
N LYS A 819 -24.17 48.92 28.61
CA LYS A 819 -22.82 48.41 28.90
C LYS A 819 -22.69 46.87 29.06
N SER A 820 -23.80 46.11 29.05
CA SER A 820 -23.79 44.64 28.99
C SER A 820 -23.75 44.06 27.57
N SER A 821 -23.89 44.91 26.53
CA SER A 821 -24.04 44.49 25.13
C SER A 821 -22.73 44.42 24.34
N VAL A 822 -21.70 45.16 24.76
CA VAL A 822 -20.38 45.25 24.09
C VAL A 822 -19.26 44.68 24.98
N ARG A 823 -19.56 43.59 25.70
CA ARG A 823 -18.54 42.58 25.93
C ARG A 823 -18.29 41.92 24.57
N SER A 824 -17.04 41.67 24.19
CA SER A 824 -16.77 40.88 23.00
C SER A 824 -17.59 39.59 23.04
N LYS A 825 -18.32 39.27 21.96
CA LYS A 825 -18.71 37.87 21.68
C LYS A 825 -17.50 37.10 21.17
N VAL A 826 -16.44 37.12 21.99
CA VAL A 826 -15.78 35.90 22.44
C VAL A 826 -16.91 34.98 22.88
N TYR A 827 -17.40 34.22 21.91
CA TYR A 827 -17.53 32.81 22.13
C TYR A 827 -16.17 32.37 22.67
N HIS A 828 -16.07 32.31 24.00
CA HIS A 828 -15.72 31.03 24.56
C HIS A 828 -16.63 30.07 23.80
N SER A 829 -16.07 29.28 22.89
CA SER A 829 -16.64 27.97 22.69
C SER A 829 -16.87 27.45 24.11
N PRO A 830 -18.11 27.08 24.49
CA PRO A 830 -18.29 26.30 25.71
C PRO A 830 -17.22 25.22 25.63
N ARG A 831 -16.43 24.96 26.69
CA ARG A 831 -15.45 23.88 26.63
C ARG A 831 -16.23 22.65 26.24
N LEU A 832 -16.13 22.23 24.97
CA LEU A 832 -17.08 21.28 24.42
C LEU A 832 -16.60 19.94 24.93
N TRP A 833 -17.07 19.60 26.12
CA TRP A 833 -16.85 18.31 26.69
C TRP A 833 -17.53 17.32 25.75
N TYR A 834 -16.71 16.51 25.11
CA TYR A 834 -17.16 15.51 24.17
C TYR A 834 -17.27 14.19 24.90
N LEU A 835 -18.43 13.56 24.84
CA LEU A 835 -18.49 12.12 25.09
C LEU A 835 -17.93 11.41 23.87
N ARG A 836 -16.80 10.73 24.03
CA ARG A 836 -16.13 9.95 23.00
C ARG A 836 -16.43 8.48 23.23
N VAL A 837 -17.00 7.83 22.22
CA VAL A 837 -17.38 6.41 22.27
C VAL A 837 -16.69 5.68 21.13
N ASN A 838 -15.81 4.72 21.45
CA ASN A 838 -15.34 3.73 20.48
C ASN A 838 -16.21 2.48 20.61
N VAL A 839 -16.97 2.18 19.55
CA VAL A 839 -17.67 0.89 19.41
C VAL A 839 -16.65 -0.11 18.88
N ILE A 840 -16.09 -0.95 19.76
CA ILE A 840 -15.00 -1.85 19.40
C ILE A 840 -15.59 -3.05 18.64
N GLU A 841 -16.42 -3.81 19.33
CA GLU A 841 -16.99 -5.07 18.83
C GLU A 841 -18.27 -5.41 19.61
N ALA A 842 -19.03 -6.39 19.13
CA ALA A 842 -19.93 -7.18 19.97
C ALA A 842 -19.59 -8.68 19.83
N GLN A 843 -20.07 -9.50 20.76
CA GLN A 843 -19.91 -10.95 20.75
C GLN A 843 -21.25 -11.65 21.01
N ASP A 844 -21.39 -12.89 20.57
CA ASP A 844 -22.53 -13.80 20.82
C ASP A 844 -23.92 -13.21 20.50
N LEU A 845 -24.04 -12.40 19.44
CA LEU A 845 -25.31 -11.81 19.02
C LEU A 845 -26.23 -12.90 18.42
N VAL A 846 -27.23 -13.33 19.20
CA VAL A 846 -28.18 -14.38 18.77
C VAL A 846 -29.54 -13.79 18.37
N ILE A 847 -29.91 -13.94 17.10
CA ILE A 847 -31.31 -13.86 16.67
C ILE A 847 -31.99 -15.17 17.12
N VAL A 848 -32.95 -15.09 18.04
CA VAL A 848 -33.78 -16.24 18.42
C VAL A 848 -35.05 -16.25 17.56
N PRO A 849 -35.24 -17.22 16.64
CA PRO A 849 -36.50 -17.36 15.91
C PRO A 849 -37.62 -17.78 16.85
N ASP A 850 -38.85 -17.39 16.55
CA ASP A 850 -40.04 -17.87 17.25
C ASP A 850 -40.15 -19.40 17.10
N ARG A 851 -40.05 -20.12 18.23
CA ARG A 851 -40.01 -21.60 18.29
C ARG A 851 -41.40 -22.23 18.12
N THR A 852 -42.19 -21.74 17.17
CA THR A 852 -43.52 -22.27 16.84
C THR A 852 -43.62 -22.89 15.44
N ARG A 853 -42.58 -22.80 14.59
CA ARG A 853 -42.64 -23.38 13.22
C ARG A 853 -41.38 -24.11 12.73
N PHE A 854 -41.66 -25.35 12.29
CA PHE A 854 -40.87 -26.28 11.47
C PHE A 854 -39.79 -27.14 12.15
N SER A 855 -39.64 -28.35 11.61
CA SER A 855 -38.96 -29.49 12.23
C SER A 855 -37.76 -29.97 11.40
N THR A 856 -36.80 -30.58 12.09
CA THR A 856 -35.57 -31.13 11.51
C THR A 856 -35.85 -32.31 10.58
N LYS A 857 -35.90 -32.08 9.25
CA LYS A 857 -35.91 -33.18 8.25
C LYS A 857 -35.37 -32.90 6.84
N SER A 858 -35.17 -31.64 6.44
CA SER A 858 -34.95 -31.22 5.04
C SER A 858 -33.48 -31.11 4.57
N VAL A 859 -32.52 -31.73 5.27
CA VAL A 859 -31.07 -31.63 4.92
C VAL A 859 -30.64 -32.61 3.81
N ARG A 860 -31.46 -33.63 3.48
CA ARG A 860 -31.04 -34.74 2.60
C ARG A 860 -31.29 -34.60 1.09
N GLU A 861 -32.08 -33.63 0.63
CA GLU A 861 -32.55 -33.63 -0.78
C GLU A 861 -31.69 -32.84 -1.78
N TYR A 862 -30.72 -32.04 -1.31
CA TYR A 862 -29.84 -31.25 -2.19
C TYR A 862 -28.51 -31.95 -2.56
N GLN A 863 -28.35 -33.25 -2.27
CA GLN A 863 -27.13 -34.02 -2.55
C GLN A 863 -27.18 -34.89 -3.81
N VAL A 864 -28.28 -34.89 -4.59
CA VAL A 864 -28.39 -35.68 -5.84
C VAL A 864 -29.05 -34.88 -6.96
N ARG A 865 -28.24 -34.16 -7.75
CA ARG A 865 -28.48 -33.80 -9.16
C ARG A 865 -27.20 -33.31 -9.82
#